data_AF-A0A524FV82-F1
#
_entry.id   AF-A0A524FV82-F1
#
_cell.length_a   1.000
_cell.length_b   1.000
_cell.length_c   1.000
_cell.angle_alpha   90.00
_cell.angle_beta   90.00
_cell.angle_gamma   90.00
#
_symmetry.space_group_name_H-M   'P 1'
#
loop_
_entity.id
_entity.type
_entity.pdbx_description
1 polymer ?
#
loop_
_entity_poly.entity_id
_entity_poly.type
_entity_poly.pdbx_seq_one_letter_code
_entity_poly.pdbx_strand_id
1 'polypeptide(L)'
;MSDQFFDQIKLKIKLGIKKKNLILDNIIKQIVSYNYNFLETFTIVTRKFEKLNDTDIIDFYRDIFTVILKYMKSYKKENKVEDFHITNDFVEKFINEIVDILVLEKLCFNCKSSNIYKTLSPFDETKTLFFCRNCQKSVKVFQNIKYLPIFLIFLNNWVLDDDFEQLNKNIINPNDHKKEFLFYLFSYCLDFFKDKGSLDSLLLFYEFLESNGINHSILNDKDKFQTILILNLKESLKRQDFYDFIRGKKYYNANYGEIPKNIHSLIIDSIVKSLKTGEISKIQFAIENLVEDNFLRVLNLSSNEPIKEVIERNFYFGLAKCLSSKKFQNFSQMADFSIDFDIFIDVTKIPNRFEIITNLVIECIREVSEGYQTSSLGKQLEIIRFCNKYNLFQRDLVKTDLKIIEDVKKDKLFLSNLKDLFGDVSDPLIFYIRTIIPQELFDYFISEPYLYYTDQDQLIEYIRFVFFNQYSIYGLSVRNLGSVEEFINEFKKNYLNHKNSQVNHQVDDFIEFKTIHKYQIYYFNIEEERIHTILKKHLVSPKVLFKNMDHILANDNHYKFYSLSMVLLGGLGPQGHGFTYSTPKGEVIEICSDIKENEAIIIKYKQFLKQQFLNKLEKELRTFQINGEIIDRITNYLLEILDQKELINYYKKENILRKIKDFLNQDAYEGNEIFIDLQSLIEDITSAINNILREIKMEDQFKTRMNLVLKNKIKSEDIAKLTSLREKSHYDVLRERFFFQYIVEWFYDLYMSKKLNEM
;
A
#
# COMPACT_ATOMS: atom_id res chain seq x y z
N MET A 1 29.16 -34.43 -12.58
CA MET A 1 29.61 -35.19 -11.40
C MET A 1 28.43 -36.01 -10.89
N SER A 2 28.62 -37.29 -10.55
CA SER A 2 27.53 -38.12 -10.04
C SER A 2 27.29 -37.86 -8.55
N ASP A 3 26.03 -37.78 -8.13
CA ASP A 3 25.62 -37.67 -6.71
C ASP A 3 26.31 -38.74 -5.85
N GLN A 4 26.48 -39.94 -6.39
CA GLN A 4 27.15 -41.08 -5.76
C GLN A 4 28.57 -40.75 -5.26
N PHE A 5 29.31 -39.90 -5.96
CA PHE A 5 30.66 -39.51 -5.53
C PHE A 5 30.62 -38.68 -4.24
N PHE A 6 29.77 -37.65 -4.19
CA PHE A 6 29.64 -36.80 -3.01
C PHE A 6 28.98 -37.55 -1.84
N ASP A 7 28.07 -38.49 -2.10
CA ASP A 7 27.48 -39.34 -1.07
C ASP A 7 28.55 -40.22 -0.39
N GLN A 8 29.55 -40.71 -1.13
CA GLN A 8 30.68 -41.42 -0.55
C GLN A 8 31.56 -40.51 0.32
N ILE A 9 31.80 -39.27 -0.10
CA ILE A 9 32.56 -38.29 0.69
C ILE A 9 31.79 -37.93 1.98
N LYS A 10 30.49 -37.68 1.89
CA LYS A 10 29.61 -37.44 3.05
C LYS A 10 29.64 -38.61 4.03
N LEU A 11 29.54 -39.84 3.54
CA LEU A 11 29.62 -41.04 4.37
C LEU A 11 30.96 -41.12 5.11
N LYS A 12 32.08 -40.87 4.42
CA LYS A 12 33.41 -40.86 5.05
C LYS A 12 33.55 -39.81 6.13
N ILE A 13 33.05 -38.59 5.88
CA ILE A 13 33.04 -37.52 6.89
C ILE A 13 32.19 -37.92 8.10
N LYS A 14 30.97 -38.41 7.89
CA LYS A 14 30.06 -38.84 8.97
C LYS A 14 30.64 -39.98 9.80
N LEU A 15 31.28 -40.96 9.15
CA LEU A 15 31.98 -42.05 9.81
C LEU A 15 33.22 -41.56 10.57
N GLY A 16 33.95 -40.60 10.00
CA GLY A 16 35.10 -39.97 10.64
C GLY A 16 34.72 -39.22 11.91
N ILE A 17 33.62 -38.46 11.90
CA ILE A 17 33.06 -37.81 13.09
C ILE A 17 32.62 -38.87 14.12
N LYS A 18 31.89 -39.91 13.68
CA LYS A 18 31.41 -40.97 14.58
C LYS A 18 32.54 -41.73 15.29
N LYS A 19 33.71 -41.85 14.67
CA LYS A 19 34.86 -42.62 15.17
C LYS A 19 36.02 -41.75 15.66
N LYS A 20 35.87 -40.41 15.64
CA LYS A 20 36.97 -39.44 15.81
C LYS A 20 38.24 -39.85 15.04
N ASN A 21 38.07 -40.22 13.77
CA ASN A 21 39.15 -40.70 12.93
C ASN A 21 38.89 -40.30 11.48
N LEU A 22 39.49 -39.18 11.08
CA LEU A 22 39.38 -38.65 9.72
C LEU A 22 40.77 -38.62 9.07
N ILE A 23 40.99 -39.46 8.06
CA ILE A 23 42.23 -39.42 7.29
C ILE A 23 42.08 -38.41 6.14
N LEU A 24 42.46 -37.16 6.40
CA LEU A 24 42.29 -36.04 5.47
C LEU A 24 42.89 -36.32 4.08
N ASP A 25 44.13 -36.82 4.05
CA ASP A 25 44.84 -37.12 2.80
C ASP A 25 44.10 -38.12 1.91
N ASN A 26 43.42 -39.11 2.50
CA ASN A 26 42.68 -40.11 1.74
C ASN A 26 41.43 -39.51 1.10
N ILE A 27 40.78 -38.58 1.80
CA ILE A 27 39.61 -37.87 1.29
C ILE A 27 40.04 -36.90 0.18
N ILE A 28 41.13 -36.16 0.37
CA ILE A 28 41.68 -35.25 -0.65
C ILE A 28 42.10 -36.04 -1.89
N LYS A 29 42.86 -37.13 -1.76
CA LYS A 29 43.24 -37.99 -2.88
C LYS A 29 42.03 -38.50 -3.66
N GLN A 30 40.97 -38.90 -2.96
CA GLN A 30 39.73 -39.33 -3.61
C GLN A 30 39.04 -38.18 -4.38
N ILE A 31 38.97 -36.98 -3.81
CA ILE A 31 38.42 -35.78 -4.47
C ILE A 31 39.24 -35.41 -5.72
N VAL A 32 40.56 -35.38 -5.59
CA VAL A 32 41.49 -35.04 -6.66
C VAL A 32 41.48 -36.08 -7.79
N SER A 33 41.34 -37.37 -7.46
CA SER A 33 41.24 -38.44 -8.46
C SER A 33 40.02 -38.32 -9.37
N TYR A 34 38.97 -37.62 -8.90
CA TYR A 34 37.74 -37.41 -9.66
C TYR A 34 37.73 -36.08 -10.43
N ASN A 35 38.33 -35.03 -9.89
CA ASN A 35 38.52 -33.75 -10.59
C ASN A 35 39.78 -33.00 -10.11
N TYR A 36 40.75 -32.89 -11.02
CA TYR A 36 42.05 -32.25 -10.76
C TYR A 36 41.93 -30.77 -10.34
N ASN A 37 40.89 -30.05 -10.76
CA ASN A 37 40.71 -28.63 -10.41
C ASN A 37 40.48 -28.40 -8.90
N PHE A 38 40.05 -29.43 -8.16
CA PHE A 38 39.99 -29.35 -6.70
C PHE A 38 41.38 -29.29 -6.08
N LEU A 39 42.40 -29.92 -6.68
CA LEU A 39 43.76 -29.93 -6.15
C LEU A 39 44.30 -28.50 -5.97
N GLU A 40 44.09 -27.64 -6.96
CA GLU A 40 44.50 -26.24 -6.90
C GLU A 40 43.79 -25.50 -5.77
N THR A 41 42.47 -25.69 -5.63
CA THR A 41 41.68 -25.06 -4.57
C THR A 41 42.13 -25.51 -3.18
N PHE A 42 42.29 -26.83 -2.97
CA PHE A 42 42.80 -27.38 -1.72
C PHE A 42 44.20 -26.84 -1.42
N THR A 43 45.08 -26.79 -2.41
CA THR A 43 46.45 -26.26 -2.24
C THR A 43 46.44 -24.78 -1.82
N ILE A 44 45.61 -23.95 -2.44
CA ILE A 44 45.47 -22.53 -2.09
C ILE A 44 44.95 -22.39 -0.65
N VAL A 45 43.90 -23.13 -0.30
CA VAL A 45 43.27 -23.07 1.02
C VAL A 45 44.20 -23.57 2.11
N THR A 46 44.90 -24.70 1.90
CA THR A 46 45.88 -25.25 2.85
C THR A 46 47.07 -24.30 3.05
N ARG A 47 47.66 -23.76 1.95
CA ARG A 47 48.75 -22.77 2.06
C ARG A 47 48.34 -21.49 2.76
N LYS A 48 47.07 -21.09 2.61
CA LYS A 48 46.53 -19.94 3.33
C LYS A 48 46.43 -20.26 4.82
N PHE A 49 45.93 -21.44 5.17
CA PHE A 49 45.80 -21.90 6.56
C PHE A 49 47.15 -22.01 7.27
N GLU A 50 48.16 -22.61 6.63
CA GLU A 50 49.52 -22.79 7.17
C GLU A 50 50.25 -21.47 7.53
N LYS A 51 49.80 -20.33 6.98
CA LYS A 51 50.41 -19.01 7.20
C LYS A 51 49.72 -18.20 8.31
N LEU A 52 48.63 -18.71 8.89
CA LEU A 52 47.87 -18.01 9.91
C LEU A 52 48.49 -18.23 11.29
N ASN A 53 48.41 -17.21 12.14
CA ASN A 53 48.63 -17.37 13.58
C ASN A 53 47.34 -17.90 14.24
N ASP A 54 47.44 -18.31 15.51
CA ASP A 54 46.30 -18.87 16.25
C ASP A 54 45.08 -17.93 16.30
N THR A 55 45.31 -16.61 16.32
CA THR A 55 44.23 -15.60 16.33
C THR A 55 43.49 -15.48 15.01
N ASP A 56 44.15 -15.69 13.86
CA ASP A 56 43.56 -15.55 12.53
C ASP A 56 42.86 -16.85 12.05
N ILE A 57 43.10 -17.97 12.73
CA ILE A 57 42.47 -19.27 12.43
C ILE A 57 40.94 -19.22 12.56
N ILE A 58 40.42 -18.54 13.58
CA ILE A 58 38.97 -18.43 13.80
C ILE A 58 38.30 -17.68 12.63
N ASP A 59 38.94 -16.62 12.14
CA ASP A 59 38.47 -15.84 11.00
C ASP A 59 38.46 -16.62 9.68
N PHE A 60 39.40 -17.54 9.52
CA PHE A 60 39.46 -18.42 8.36
C PHE A 60 38.21 -19.30 8.26
N TYR A 61 37.62 -19.68 9.39
CA TYR A 61 36.40 -20.50 9.47
C TYR A 61 35.09 -19.70 9.37
N ARG A 62 35.13 -18.37 9.22
CA ARG A 62 33.93 -17.51 9.11
C ARG A 62 32.84 -18.04 8.16
N ASP A 63 33.25 -18.57 7.01
CA ASP A 63 32.33 -19.08 5.99
C ASP A 63 31.51 -20.26 6.52
N ILE A 64 32.14 -21.19 7.26
CA ILE A 64 31.43 -22.34 7.86
C ILE A 64 30.55 -21.90 9.03
N PHE A 65 31.01 -20.97 9.88
CA PHE A 65 30.22 -20.46 11.00
C PHE A 65 28.97 -19.70 10.55
N THR A 66 29.04 -18.99 9.43
CA THR A 66 27.88 -18.30 8.84
C THR A 66 26.81 -19.30 8.38
N VAL A 67 27.22 -20.45 7.83
CA VAL A 67 26.29 -21.54 7.45
C VAL A 67 25.60 -22.11 8.69
N ILE A 68 26.39 -22.38 9.74
CA ILE A 68 25.88 -22.94 11.01
C ILE A 68 24.91 -21.98 11.68
N LEU A 69 25.22 -20.69 11.74
CA LEU A 69 24.31 -19.67 12.28
C LEU A 69 22.97 -19.65 11.55
N LYS A 70 22.98 -19.68 10.22
CA LYS A 70 21.75 -19.70 9.42
C LYS A 70 20.91 -20.95 9.73
N TYR A 71 21.56 -22.10 9.81
CA TYR A 71 20.91 -23.35 10.19
C TYR A 71 20.22 -23.23 11.56
N MET A 72 20.96 -22.75 12.56
CA MET A 72 20.43 -22.63 13.93
C MET A 72 19.25 -21.65 14.04
N LYS A 73 19.30 -20.51 13.33
CA LYS A 73 18.17 -19.58 13.26
C LYS A 73 16.93 -20.21 12.62
N SER A 74 17.10 -20.96 11.53
CA SER A 74 16.00 -21.67 10.89
C SER A 74 15.42 -22.73 11.82
N TYR A 75 16.27 -23.52 12.47
CA TYR A 75 15.83 -24.58 13.40
C TYR A 75 15.01 -24.01 14.57
N LYS A 76 15.47 -22.93 15.22
CA LYS A 76 14.74 -22.29 16.34
C LYS A 76 13.37 -21.77 15.88
N LYS A 77 13.31 -21.16 14.70
CA LYS A 77 12.06 -20.61 14.13
C LYS A 77 11.06 -21.70 13.74
N GLU A 78 11.51 -22.75 13.07
CA GLU A 78 10.66 -23.83 12.56
C GLU A 78 10.09 -24.70 13.68
N ASN A 79 10.89 -24.97 14.71
CA ASN A 79 10.50 -25.88 15.79
C ASN A 79 9.93 -25.17 17.04
N LYS A 80 9.86 -23.82 17.05
CA LYS A 80 9.40 -23.01 18.19
C LYS A 80 10.05 -23.41 19.52
N VAL A 81 11.33 -23.76 19.47
CA VAL A 81 12.07 -24.25 20.64
C VAL A 81 12.53 -23.05 21.47
N GLU A 82 12.15 -23.03 22.75
CA GLU A 82 12.60 -22.02 23.72
C GLU A 82 14.08 -22.24 24.06
N ASP A 83 14.43 -23.47 24.45
CA ASP A 83 15.79 -23.88 24.84
C ASP A 83 16.35 -25.02 23.99
N PHE A 84 17.60 -24.90 23.55
CA PHE A 84 18.26 -25.97 22.80
C PHE A 84 18.76 -27.05 23.74
N HIS A 85 18.01 -28.15 23.89
CA HIS A 85 18.53 -29.35 24.54
C HIS A 85 19.07 -30.35 23.52
N ILE A 86 20.26 -30.88 23.79
CA ILE A 86 20.93 -31.85 22.93
C ILE A 86 20.36 -33.24 23.19
N THR A 87 19.38 -33.58 22.38
CA THR A 87 18.92 -34.95 22.21
C THR A 87 19.79 -35.67 21.21
N ASN A 88 19.87 -37.00 21.30
CA ASN A 88 20.61 -37.79 20.31
C ASN A 88 20.04 -37.60 18.90
N ASP A 89 18.72 -37.44 18.77
CA ASP A 89 18.04 -37.17 17.51
C ASP A 89 18.48 -35.82 16.89
N PHE A 90 18.56 -34.76 17.71
CA PHE A 90 19.07 -33.46 17.27
C PHE A 90 20.50 -33.57 16.75
N VAL A 91 21.39 -34.25 17.47
CA VAL A 91 22.80 -34.42 17.07
C VAL A 91 22.93 -35.12 15.73
N GLU A 92 22.17 -36.21 15.54
CA GLU A 92 22.21 -36.95 14.28
C GLU A 92 21.64 -36.13 13.12
N LYS A 93 20.52 -35.45 13.34
CA LYS A 93 19.90 -34.57 12.35
C LYS A 93 20.84 -33.42 11.97
N PHE A 94 21.40 -32.72 12.96
CA PHE A 94 22.32 -31.61 12.75
C PHE A 94 23.54 -32.03 11.93
N ILE A 95 24.24 -33.10 12.33
CA ILE A 95 25.43 -33.57 11.61
C ILE A 95 25.08 -33.96 10.19
N ASN A 96 23.94 -34.62 9.98
CA ASN A 96 23.50 -35.01 8.65
C ASN A 96 23.26 -33.79 7.75
N GLU A 97 22.48 -32.82 8.23
CA GLU A 97 22.08 -31.66 7.45
C GLU A 97 23.24 -30.68 7.22
N ILE A 98 24.12 -30.45 8.21
CA ILE A 98 25.30 -29.59 8.06
C ILE A 98 26.33 -30.20 7.11
N VAL A 99 26.61 -31.51 7.22
CA VAL A 99 27.50 -32.19 6.25
C VAL A 99 26.89 -32.13 4.86
N ASP A 100 25.57 -32.24 4.73
CA ASP A 100 24.91 -32.10 3.44
C ASP A 100 25.10 -30.69 2.86
N ILE A 101 24.86 -29.64 3.64
CA ILE A 101 25.02 -28.24 3.19
C ILE A 101 26.49 -27.94 2.83
N LEU A 102 27.45 -28.32 3.69
CA LEU A 102 28.87 -27.97 3.50
C LEU A 102 29.56 -28.78 2.40
N VAL A 103 29.07 -30.00 2.10
CA VAL A 103 29.63 -30.85 1.04
C VAL A 103 28.91 -30.63 -0.29
N LEU A 104 27.56 -30.58 -0.30
CA LEU A 104 26.76 -30.45 -1.51
C LEU A 104 25.34 -29.93 -1.24
N GLU A 105 25.08 -28.66 -1.57
CA GLU A 105 23.75 -28.05 -1.46
C GLU A 105 23.04 -27.98 -2.82
N LYS A 106 21.77 -28.41 -2.88
CA LYS A 106 20.95 -28.40 -4.10
C LYS A 106 19.91 -27.28 -3.96
N LEU A 107 19.94 -26.25 -4.82
CA LEU A 107 18.99 -25.12 -4.80
C LEU A 107 18.49 -24.73 -6.20
N CYS A 108 17.17 -24.48 -6.38
CA CYS A 108 16.64 -23.88 -7.63
C CYS A 108 17.31 -22.52 -7.85
N PHE A 109 17.88 -22.28 -9.04
CA PHE A 109 18.48 -20.98 -9.38
C PHE A 109 17.45 -19.85 -9.26
N ASN A 110 16.23 -20.08 -9.75
CA ASN A 110 15.19 -19.06 -9.83
C ASN A 110 14.50 -18.75 -8.51
N CYS A 111 14.12 -19.77 -7.74
CA CYS A 111 13.32 -19.57 -6.52
C CYS A 111 14.07 -19.90 -5.22
N LYS A 112 15.34 -20.31 -5.31
CA LYS A 112 16.19 -20.70 -4.18
C LYS A 112 15.61 -21.81 -3.30
N SER A 113 14.59 -22.54 -3.77
CA SER A 113 14.01 -23.66 -3.04
C SER A 113 14.95 -24.87 -3.04
N SER A 114 15.05 -25.52 -1.87
CA SER A 114 15.70 -26.82 -1.66
C SER A 114 14.82 -28.01 -2.05
N ASN A 115 13.55 -27.77 -2.40
CA ASN A 115 12.57 -28.81 -2.73
C ASN A 115 12.77 -29.31 -4.17
N ILE A 116 13.65 -30.29 -4.33
CA ILE A 116 14.18 -30.72 -5.63
C ILE A 116 13.91 -32.21 -5.81
N TYR A 117 13.42 -32.59 -6.99
CA TYR A 117 13.24 -33.97 -7.38
C TYR A 117 14.19 -34.35 -8.50
N LYS A 118 14.56 -35.63 -8.50
CA LYS A 118 15.46 -36.26 -9.44
C LYS A 118 14.65 -36.98 -10.51
N THR A 119 15.02 -36.81 -11.77
CA THR A 119 14.50 -37.62 -12.89
C THR A 119 15.66 -38.07 -13.78
N LEU A 120 15.51 -39.22 -14.44
CA LEU A 120 16.45 -39.66 -15.46
C LEU A 120 16.24 -38.84 -16.73
N SER A 121 17.33 -38.55 -17.44
CA SER A 121 17.25 -37.90 -18.75
C SER A 121 16.56 -38.85 -19.73
N PRO A 122 15.51 -38.40 -20.45
CA PRO A 122 14.79 -39.24 -21.39
C PRO A 122 15.64 -39.67 -22.60
N PHE A 123 16.84 -39.09 -22.79
CA PHE A 123 17.75 -39.38 -23.89
C PHE A 123 19.04 -40.10 -23.48
N ASP A 124 19.28 -40.28 -22.17
CA ASP A 124 20.49 -40.90 -21.65
C ASP A 124 20.23 -41.33 -20.19
N GLU A 125 19.93 -42.61 -19.97
CA GLU A 125 19.59 -43.14 -18.64
C GLU A 125 20.74 -43.03 -17.62
N THR A 126 21.97 -42.75 -18.08
CA THR A 126 23.11 -42.49 -17.21
C THR A 126 23.15 -41.05 -16.68
N LYS A 127 22.41 -40.14 -17.30
CA LYS A 127 22.35 -38.72 -16.92
C LYS A 127 21.12 -38.42 -16.06
N THR A 128 21.40 -37.90 -14.89
CA THR A 128 20.38 -37.42 -13.94
C THR A 128 20.08 -35.95 -14.18
N LEU A 129 18.80 -35.59 -14.32
CA LEU A 129 18.31 -34.21 -14.33
C LEU A 129 17.63 -33.88 -12.99
N PHE A 130 17.82 -32.64 -12.53
CA PHE A 130 17.21 -32.13 -11.30
C PHE A 130 16.21 -31.04 -11.63
N PHE A 131 15.03 -31.13 -11.04
CA PHE A 131 13.97 -30.14 -11.19
C PHE A 131 13.48 -29.70 -9.82
N CYS A 132 13.12 -28.44 -9.69
CA CYS A 132 12.54 -27.93 -8.46
C CYS A 132 11.03 -28.15 -8.48
N ARG A 133 10.47 -28.66 -7.38
CA ARG A 133 9.02 -28.87 -7.26
C ARG A 133 8.24 -27.54 -7.27
N ASN A 134 8.82 -26.47 -6.74
CA ASN A 134 8.13 -25.18 -6.63
C ASN A 134 8.17 -24.40 -7.96
N CYS A 135 9.34 -24.35 -8.61
CA CYS A 135 9.56 -23.53 -9.81
C CYS A 135 9.44 -24.33 -11.13
N GLN A 136 9.41 -25.66 -11.06
CA GLN A 136 9.47 -26.64 -12.18
C GLN A 136 10.61 -26.43 -13.19
N LYS A 137 11.58 -25.58 -12.86
CA LYS A 137 12.77 -25.32 -13.70
C LYS A 137 13.92 -26.25 -13.35
N SER A 138 14.80 -26.43 -14.33
CA SER A 138 16.04 -27.20 -14.15
C SER A 138 16.92 -26.56 -13.08
N VAL A 139 17.44 -27.40 -12.20
CA VAL A 139 18.28 -27.02 -11.08
C VAL A 139 19.73 -27.18 -11.51
N LYS A 140 20.52 -26.10 -11.42
CA LYS A 140 21.98 -26.22 -11.45
C LYS A 140 22.45 -26.70 -10.08
N VAL A 141 23.19 -27.81 -10.05
CA VAL A 141 23.82 -28.32 -8.83
C VAL A 141 24.96 -27.36 -8.47
N PHE A 142 24.85 -26.67 -7.33
CA PHE A 142 25.93 -25.84 -6.81
C PHE A 142 26.90 -26.73 -6.03
N GLN A 143 28.11 -26.88 -6.57
CA GLN A 143 29.18 -27.55 -5.84
C GLN A 143 29.75 -26.55 -4.84
N ASN A 144 29.67 -26.86 -3.54
CA ASN A 144 30.17 -26.01 -2.47
C ASN A 144 31.70 -26.16 -2.30
N ILE A 145 32.42 -25.99 -3.42
CA ILE A 145 33.90 -26.13 -3.54
C ILE A 145 34.63 -25.15 -2.60
N LYS A 146 33.99 -24.03 -2.26
CA LYS A 146 34.53 -23.03 -1.33
C LYS A 146 34.56 -23.54 0.12
N TYR A 147 33.54 -24.28 0.55
CA TYR A 147 33.36 -24.65 1.96
C TYR A 147 34.03 -25.98 2.30
N LEU A 148 34.03 -26.93 1.37
CA LEU A 148 34.54 -28.29 1.60
C LEU A 148 36.00 -28.34 2.08
N PRO A 149 36.97 -27.62 1.45
CA PRO A 149 38.35 -27.63 1.93
C PRO A 149 38.50 -27.04 3.34
N ILE A 150 37.81 -25.93 3.62
CA ILE A 150 37.84 -25.25 4.92
C ILE A 150 37.24 -26.16 6.01
N PHE A 151 36.12 -26.82 5.72
CA PHE A 151 35.46 -27.73 6.65
C PHE A 151 36.27 -28.98 6.94
N LEU A 152 36.95 -29.54 5.94
CA LEU A 152 37.82 -30.70 6.14
C LEU A 152 39.06 -30.36 6.97
N ILE A 153 39.63 -29.16 6.80
CA ILE A 153 40.72 -28.65 7.67
C ILE A 153 40.20 -28.48 9.10
N PHE A 154 39.02 -27.88 9.28
CA PHE A 154 38.41 -27.72 10.60
C PHE A 154 38.19 -29.06 11.32
N LEU A 155 37.64 -30.04 10.60
CA LEU A 155 37.44 -31.40 11.13
C LEU A 155 38.75 -32.09 11.48
N ASN A 156 39.79 -31.94 10.65
CA ASN A 156 41.09 -32.53 10.91
C ASN A 156 41.72 -31.95 12.19
N ASN A 157 41.60 -30.64 12.40
CA ASN A 157 42.09 -30.00 13.62
C ASN A 157 41.35 -30.51 14.86
N TRP A 158 40.02 -30.66 14.80
CA TRP A 158 39.25 -31.26 15.89
C TRP A 158 39.71 -32.68 16.23
N VAL A 159 40.01 -33.51 15.21
CA VAL A 159 40.49 -34.89 15.43
C VAL A 159 41.87 -34.91 16.11
N LEU A 160 42.71 -33.91 15.86
CA LEU A 160 44.06 -33.79 16.42
C LEU A 160 44.11 -33.00 17.74
N ASP A 161 43.00 -32.39 18.16
CA ASP A 161 42.92 -31.60 19.39
C ASP A 161 42.64 -32.49 20.60
N ASP A 162 43.72 -33.01 21.18
CA ASP A 162 43.70 -33.84 22.38
C ASP A 162 43.41 -33.03 23.67
N ASP A 163 43.62 -31.71 23.64
CA ASP A 163 43.42 -30.81 24.79
C ASP A 163 41.91 -30.56 25.04
N PHE A 164 41.13 -30.40 23.97
CA PHE A 164 39.67 -30.26 24.07
C PHE A 164 38.99 -31.51 24.66
N GLU A 165 39.55 -32.70 24.39
CA GLU A 165 39.05 -33.96 24.94
C GLU A 165 39.22 -34.01 26.47
N GLN A 166 40.37 -33.55 26.99
CA GLN A 166 40.65 -33.57 28.42
C GLN A 166 39.76 -32.62 29.23
N LEU A 167 39.42 -31.46 28.68
CA LEU A 167 38.55 -30.45 29.31
C LEU A 167 37.10 -30.91 29.52
N ASN A 168 36.58 -31.79 28.66
CA ASN A 168 35.16 -32.14 28.63
C ASN A 168 34.83 -33.58 29.10
N LYS A 169 35.82 -34.33 29.61
CA LYS A 169 35.64 -35.70 30.14
C LYS A 169 34.58 -35.85 31.23
N ASN A 170 34.24 -34.74 31.91
CA ASN A 170 33.22 -34.71 32.96
C ASN A 170 31.80 -34.40 32.47
N ILE A 171 31.63 -33.97 31.21
CA ILE A 171 30.35 -33.48 30.65
C ILE A 171 29.84 -34.40 29.54
N ILE A 172 30.75 -34.99 28.76
CA ILE A 172 30.42 -35.89 27.64
C ILE A 172 30.86 -37.30 28.00
N ASN A 173 30.05 -38.29 27.63
CA ASN A 173 30.50 -39.68 27.61
C ASN A 173 31.74 -39.77 26.69
N PRO A 174 32.89 -40.32 27.14
CA PRO A 174 34.14 -40.37 26.38
C PRO A 174 34.02 -41.04 24.99
N ASN A 175 32.93 -41.78 24.75
CA ASN A 175 32.68 -42.48 23.50
C ASN A 175 31.61 -41.82 22.60
N ASP A 176 31.09 -40.64 22.96
CA ASP A 176 30.08 -39.90 22.17
C ASP A 176 30.71 -38.76 21.35
N HIS A 177 31.55 -39.16 20.38
CA HIS A 177 32.31 -38.24 19.52
C HIS A 177 31.44 -37.31 18.67
N LYS A 178 30.16 -37.65 18.45
CA LYS A 178 29.22 -36.79 17.72
C LYS A 178 28.87 -35.55 18.55
N LYS A 179 28.59 -35.73 19.84
CA LYS A 179 28.34 -34.61 20.76
C LYS A 179 29.61 -33.81 21.01
N GLU A 180 30.75 -34.49 21.13
CA GLU A 180 32.06 -33.86 21.24
C GLU A 180 32.34 -32.91 20.07
N PHE A 181 32.15 -33.37 18.83
CA PHE A 181 32.30 -32.52 17.65
C PHE A 181 31.33 -31.34 17.64
N LEU A 182 30.07 -31.58 18.02
CA LEU A 182 29.04 -30.53 18.07
C LEU A 182 29.43 -29.41 19.04
N PHE A 183 29.94 -29.78 20.21
CA PHE A 183 30.42 -28.84 21.22
C PHE A 183 31.68 -28.09 20.78
N TYR A 184 32.62 -28.78 20.15
CA TYR A 184 33.79 -28.16 19.54
C TYR A 184 33.37 -27.09 18.52
N LEU A 185 32.46 -27.44 17.62
CA LEU A 185 31.97 -26.55 16.57
C LEU A 185 31.29 -25.29 17.13
N PHE A 186 30.39 -25.43 18.10
CA PHE A 186 29.67 -24.29 18.66
C PHE A 186 30.54 -23.40 19.55
N SER A 187 31.55 -23.96 20.21
CA SER A 187 32.54 -23.17 20.96
C SER A 187 33.28 -22.19 20.05
N TYR A 188 33.80 -22.67 18.93
CA TYR A 188 34.47 -21.82 17.94
C TYR A 188 33.52 -20.82 17.27
N CYS A 189 32.24 -21.19 17.08
CA CYS A 189 31.22 -20.23 16.62
C CYS A 189 31.04 -19.09 17.61
N LEU A 190 30.96 -19.39 18.92
CA LEU A 190 30.84 -18.37 19.97
C LEU A 190 32.03 -17.40 19.91
N ASP A 191 33.26 -17.91 19.83
CA ASP A 191 34.47 -17.06 19.77
C ASP A 191 34.50 -16.18 18.52
N PHE A 192 34.05 -16.69 17.37
CA PHE A 192 33.95 -15.89 16.16
C PHE A 192 32.93 -14.74 16.30
N PHE A 193 31.73 -15.03 16.82
CA PHE A 193 30.65 -14.03 16.91
C PHE A 193 30.81 -13.07 18.09
N LYS A 194 31.65 -13.42 19.07
CA LYS A 194 32.04 -12.55 20.18
C LYS A 194 32.72 -11.26 19.71
N ASP A 195 33.59 -11.34 18.72
CA ASP A 195 34.35 -10.19 18.23
C ASP A 195 33.75 -9.55 16.96
N LYS A 196 32.88 -10.27 16.23
CA LYS A 196 32.43 -9.86 14.88
C LYS A 196 30.93 -10.02 14.60
N GLY A 197 30.13 -10.42 15.59
CA GLY A 197 28.75 -10.88 15.40
C GLY A 197 27.63 -9.85 15.58
N SER A 198 26.40 -10.25 15.21
CA SER A 198 25.18 -9.59 15.70
C SER A 198 24.86 -10.12 17.10
N LEU A 199 24.29 -9.29 17.97
CA LEU A 199 24.06 -9.66 19.37
C LEU A 199 23.11 -10.87 19.48
N ASP A 200 22.12 -10.93 18.61
CA ASP A 200 21.21 -12.07 18.39
C ASP A 200 21.93 -13.39 18.15
N SER A 201 23.04 -13.36 17.41
CA SER A 201 23.82 -14.54 17.07
C SER A 201 24.68 -14.96 18.26
N LEU A 202 25.29 -13.99 18.94
CA LEU A 202 26.04 -14.21 20.18
C LEU A 202 25.16 -14.87 21.26
N LEU A 203 23.96 -14.31 21.50
CA LEU A 203 22.99 -14.84 22.46
C LEU A 203 22.52 -16.25 22.09
N LEU A 204 22.27 -16.51 20.80
CA LEU A 204 21.82 -17.82 20.33
C LEU A 204 22.81 -18.94 20.67
N PHE A 205 24.10 -18.72 20.40
CA PHE A 205 25.13 -19.71 20.72
C PHE A 205 25.40 -19.79 22.22
N TYR A 206 25.27 -18.68 22.94
CA TYR A 206 25.38 -18.67 24.39
C TYR A 206 24.28 -19.52 25.06
N GLU A 207 23.01 -19.23 24.75
CA GLU A 207 21.83 -19.98 25.23
C GLU A 207 22.01 -21.49 24.97
N PHE A 208 22.54 -21.84 23.79
CA PHE A 208 22.82 -23.23 23.42
C PHE A 208 23.86 -23.88 24.33
N LEU A 209 24.99 -23.22 24.60
CA LEU A 209 26.05 -23.81 25.42
C LEU A 209 25.61 -23.95 26.89
N GLU A 210 24.91 -22.94 27.41
CA GLU A 210 24.36 -22.92 28.78
C GLU A 210 23.32 -24.03 29.01
N SER A 211 22.33 -24.16 28.10
CA SER A 211 21.23 -25.14 28.20
C SER A 211 21.70 -26.60 28.20
N ASN A 212 22.95 -26.86 27.80
CA ASN A 212 23.53 -28.19 27.70
C ASN A 212 24.64 -28.46 28.72
N GLY A 213 24.79 -27.59 29.73
CA GLY A 213 25.75 -27.79 30.82
C GLY A 213 27.21 -27.83 30.37
N ILE A 214 27.53 -27.24 29.21
CA ILE A 214 28.89 -27.17 28.70
C ILE A 214 29.62 -26.10 29.49
N ASN A 215 30.35 -26.54 30.51
CA ASN A 215 31.19 -25.69 31.32
C ASN A 215 32.51 -25.40 30.58
N HIS A 216 32.52 -24.45 29.65
CA HIS A 216 33.76 -23.74 29.30
C HIS A 216 34.19 -23.07 30.59
N SER A 217 35.22 -23.54 31.31
CA SER A 217 35.51 -23.26 32.73
C SER A 217 35.37 -21.79 33.20
N ILE A 218 34.14 -21.28 33.25
CA ILE A 218 33.72 -19.87 33.03
C ILE A 218 34.15 -19.43 31.59
N LEU A 219 33.31 -18.95 30.68
CA LEU A 219 32.91 -17.55 30.60
C LEU A 219 34.00 -16.50 30.95
N ASN A 220 35.29 -16.88 30.97
CA ASN A 220 36.33 -16.76 32.03
C ASN A 220 36.66 -15.41 32.69
N ASP A 221 35.81 -14.43 32.50
CA ASP A 221 35.48 -13.45 33.51
C ASP A 221 34.01 -13.08 33.23
N LYS A 222 33.10 -13.24 34.19
CA LYS A 222 31.71 -12.77 34.04
C LYS A 222 31.72 -11.31 33.54
N ASP A 223 32.73 -10.56 33.96
CA ASP A 223 33.01 -9.19 33.56
C ASP A 223 33.50 -9.06 32.10
N LYS A 224 34.26 -10.04 31.57
CA LYS A 224 34.67 -10.08 30.15
C LYS A 224 33.48 -10.32 29.24
N PHE A 225 32.60 -11.27 29.56
CA PHE A 225 31.37 -11.47 28.78
C PHE A 225 30.42 -10.27 28.90
N GLN A 226 30.26 -9.73 30.12
CA GLN A 226 29.52 -8.49 30.33
C GLN A 226 30.09 -7.34 29.48
N THR A 227 31.41 -7.22 29.36
CA THR A 227 32.10 -6.23 28.52
C THR A 227 31.80 -6.43 27.03
N ILE A 228 31.86 -7.68 26.55
CA ILE A 228 31.54 -8.02 25.15
C ILE A 228 30.07 -7.72 24.84
N LEU A 229 29.17 -8.06 25.78
CA LEU A 229 27.74 -7.79 25.67
C LEU A 229 27.50 -6.27 25.63
N ILE A 230 28.17 -5.49 26.49
CA ILE A 230 28.17 -4.02 26.45
C ILE A 230 28.66 -3.49 25.10
N LEU A 231 29.77 -4.01 24.57
CA LEU A 231 30.31 -3.57 23.27
C LEU A 231 29.31 -3.86 22.13
N ASN A 232 28.72 -5.05 22.11
CA ASN A 232 27.73 -5.43 21.11
C ASN A 232 26.44 -4.61 21.25
N LEU A 233 25.97 -4.32 22.47
CA LEU A 233 24.85 -3.40 22.71
C LEU A 233 25.15 -1.99 22.14
N LYS A 234 26.37 -1.49 22.36
CA LYS A 234 26.82 -0.19 21.79
C LYS A 234 26.86 -0.23 20.27
N GLU A 235 27.39 -1.29 19.67
CA GLU A 235 27.43 -1.44 18.21
C GLU A 235 26.02 -1.59 17.60
N SER A 236 25.09 -2.28 18.26
CA SER A 236 23.70 -2.37 17.79
C SER A 236 22.99 -1.03 17.86
N LEU A 237 23.23 -0.21 18.90
CA LEU A 237 22.75 1.18 18.95
C LEU A 237 23.35 2.05 17.85
N LYS A 238 24.67 1.95 17.56
CA LYS A 238 25.32 2.66 16.45
C LYS A 238 24.74 2.29 15.09
N ARG A 239 24.42 0.99 14.90
CA ARG A 239 23.76 0.45 13.71
C ARG A 239 22.26 0.76 13.66
N GLN A 240 21.68 1.33 14.72
CA GLN A 240 20.24 1.54 14.90
C GLN A 240 19.41 0.25 14.82
N ASP A 241 19.99 -0.87 15.24
CA ASP A 241 19.28 -2.14 15.36
C ASP A 241 18.69 -2.24 16.77
N PHE A 242 17.53 -1.56 16.94
CA PHE A 242 16.85 -1.55 18.23
C PHE A 242 16.37 -2.93 18.66
N TYR A 243 16.02 -3.80 17.70
CA TYR A 243 15.59 -5.16 18.03
C TYR A 243 16.71 -5.96 18.69
N ASP A 244 17.89 -5.97 18.03
CA ASP A 244 19.10 -6.62 18.54
C ASP A 244 19.51 -6.02 19.90
N PHE A 245 19.41 -4.69 20.05
CA PHE A 245 19.67 -4.01 21.30
C PHE A 245 18.71 -4.42 22.43
N ILE A 246 17.39 -4.41 22.20
CA ILE A 246 16.39 -4.72 23.24
C ILE A 246 16.52 -6.16 23.72
N ARG A 247 16.71 -7.11 22.80
CA ARG A 247 16.91 -8.51 23.19
C ARG A 247 18.17 -8.66 24.04
N GLY A 248 19.25 -8.02 23.62
CA GLY A 248 20.48 -7.92 24.39
C GLY A 248 20.30 -7.28 25.76
N LYS A 249 19.52 -6.21 25.85
CA LYS A 249 19.20 -5.51 27.09
C LYS A 249 18.41 -6.39 28.04
N LYS A 250 17.36 -7.07 27.57
CA LYS A 250 16.57 -8.01 28.37
C LYS A 250 17.45 -9.11 28.95
N TYR A 251 18.31 -9.67 28.10
CA TYR A 251 19.30 -10.67 28.52
C TYR A 251 20.29 -10.10 29.55
N TYR A 252 20.83 -8.91 29.32
CA TYR A 252 21.74 -8.22 30.23
C TYR A 252 21.09 -8.01 31.60
N ASN A 253 19.88 -7.45 31.60
CA ASN A 253 19.11 -7.15 32.80
C ASN A 253 18.83 -8.41 33.63
N ALA A 254 18.48 -9.52 32.97
CA ALA A 254 18.21 -10.78 33.65
C ALA A 254 19.45 -11.38 34.34
N ASN A 255 20.65 -11.17 33.80
CA ASN A 255 21.87 -11.90 34.21
C ASN A 255 22.92 -11.05 34.94
N TYR A 256 22.90 -9.72 34.73
CA TYR A 256 23.92 -8.77 35.19
C TYR A 256 23.34 -7.55 35.93
N GLY A 257 22.01 -7.42 36.01
CA GLY A 257 21.35 -6.23 36.57
C GLY A 257 21.28 -5.08 35.57
N GLU A 258 21.18 -3.84 36.04
CA GLU A 258 20.95 -2.69 35.14
C GLU A 258 22.12 -2.40 34.18
N ILE A 259 21.78 -2.06 32.94
CA ILE A 259 22.72 -1.60 31.93
C ILE A 259 23.57 -0.41 32.44
N PRO A 260 24.87 -0.34 32.12
CA PRO A 260 25.71 0.78 32.52
C PRO A 260 25.23 2.12 31.98
N LYS A 261 25.31 3.18 32.81
CA LYS A 261 24.87 4.55 32.46
C LYS A 261 25.51 5.10 31.17
N ASN A 262 26.70 4.66 30.80
CA ASN A 262 27.37 5.09 29.55
C ASN A 262 26.70 4.56 28.26
N ILE A 263 25.79 3.58 28.36
CA ILE A 263 24.96 3.14 27.24
C ILE A 263 23.71 4.02 27.13
N HIS A 264 23.25 4.65 28.22
CA HIS A 264 22.04 5.48 28.21
C HIS A 264 22.16 6.65 27.24
N SER A 265 23.33 7.30 27.17
CA SER A 265 23.58 8.37 26.19
C SER A 265 23.49 7.88 24.75
N LEU A 266 23.96 6.67 24.46
CA LEU A 266 23.88 6.07 23.11
C LEU A 266 22.46 5.68 22.72
N ILE A 267 21.63 5.30 23.69
CA ILE A 267 20.19 5.06 23.47
C ILE A 267 19.53 6.38 23.06
N ILE A 268 19.82 7.45 23.81
CA ILE A 268 19.32 8.81 23.50
C ILE A 268 19.79 9.24 22.11
N ASP A 269 21.08 9.12 21.79
CA ASP A 269 21.62 9.47 20.48
C ASP A 269 20.93 8.70 19.35
N SER A 270 20.64 7.41 19.57
CA SER A 270 19.96 6.57 18.58
C SER A 270 18.49 7.00 18.39
N ILE A 271 17.77 7.27 19.48
CA ILE A 271 16.40 7.82 19.45
C ILE A 271 16.39 9.17 18.73
N VAL A 272 17.29 10.08 19.10
CA VAL A 272 17.45 11.40 18.51
C VAL A 272 17.71 11.31 17.00
N LYS A 273 18.56 10.37 16.58
CA LYS A 273 18.84 10.13 15.16
C LYS A 273 17.61 9.59 14.42
N SER A 274 16.83 8.69 15.02
CA SER A 274 15.58 8.18 14.45
C SER A 274 14.47 9.23 14.38
N LEU A 275 14.34 10.07 15.41
CA LEU A 275 13.45 11.23 15.40
C LEU A 275 13.81 12.19 14.27
N LYS A 276 15.09 12.53 14.13
CA LYS A 276 15.59 13.41 13.07
C LYS A 276 15.31 12.89 11.66
N THR A 277 15.36 11.57 11.45
CA THR A 277 15.09 10.98 10.12
C THR A 277 13.60 10.72 9.85
N GLY A 278 12.73 10.75 10.87
CA GLY A 278 11.30 10.44 10.73
C GLY A 278 11.01 8.95 10.49
N GLU A 279 11.87 8.06 10.98
CA GLU A 279 11.71 6.60 10.83
C GLU A 279 10.74 6.03 11.87
N ILE A 280 9.44 6.15 11.58
CA ILE A 280 8.34 5.75 12.47
C ILE A 280 8.48 4.33 13.03
N SER A 281 8.83 3.34 12.21
CA SER A 281 8.95 1.95 12.69
C SER A 281 10.01 1.79 13.77
N LYS A 282 11.13 2.52 13.67
CA LYS A 282 12.18 2.51 14.70
C LYS A 282 11.74 3.29 15.94
N ILE A 283 11.05 4.43 15.76
CA ILE A 283 10.54 5.24 16.87
C ILE A 283 9.49 4.43 17.66
N GLN A 284 8.51 3.84 16.97
CA GLN A 284 7.48 2.99 17.56
C GLN A 284 8.09 1.83 18.34
N PHE A 285 9.01 1.10 17.69
CA PHE A 285 9.69 -0.02 18.33
C PHE A 285 10.47 0.41 19.57
N ALA A 286 11.15 1.57 19.50
CA ALA A 286 11.85 2.15 20.64
C ALA A 286 10.88 2.55 21.77
N ILE A 287 9.74 3.16 21.47
CA ILE A 287 8.70 3.50 22.46
C ILE A 287 8.19 2.22 23.12
N GLU A 288 7.66 1.26 22.37
CA GLU A 288 7.06 0.04 22.90
C GLU A 288 8.04 -0.74 23.82
N ASN A 289 9.31 -0.83 23.45
CA ASN A 289 10.26 -1.69 24.14
C ASN A 289 11.17 -0.97 25.16
N LEU A 290 11.24 0.37 25.14
CA LEU A 290 11.99 1.14 26.14
C LEU A 290 11.04 1.77 27.18
N VAL A 291 9.78 2.01 26.86
CA VAL A 291 8.78 2.58 27.79
C VAL A 291 8.39 1.58 28.88
N GLU A 292 8.20 0.30 28.53
CA GLU A 292 7.82 -0.74 29.50
C GLU A 292 8.83 -0.89 30.65
N ASP A 293 10.11 -0.57 30.42
CA ASP A 293 11.21 -0.68 31.39
C ASP A 293 11.42 0.60 32.25
N ASN A 294 10.44 1.52 32.33
CA ASN A 294 10.61 2.85 32.95
C ASN A 294 11.73 3.72 32.34
N PHE A 295 12.31 3.39 31.17
CA PHE A 295 13.45 4.15 30.62
C PHE A 295 13.04 5.54 30.13
N LEU A 296 11.88 5.70 29.49
CA LEU A 296 11.32 7.03 29.21
C LEU A 296 10.90 7.76 30.50
N ARG A 297 10.55 7.03 31.57
CA ARG A 297 10.37 7.64 32.91
C ARG A 297 11.67 8.15 33.53
N VAL A 298 12.83 7.55 33.21
CA VAL A 298 14.16 8.07 33.57
C VAL A 298 14.49 9.35 32.80
N LEU A 299 13.99 9.50 31.57
CA LEU A 299 14.03 10.79 30.84
C LEU A 299 13.04 11.81 31.43
N ASN A 300 11.93 11.36 32.03
CA ASN A 300 10.94 12.20 32.73
C ASN A 300 11.32 12.57 34.18
N LEU A 301 12.43 12.06 34.73
CA LEU A 301 12.96 12.55 36.01
C LEU A 301 13.70 13.87 35.79
N SER A 302 12.94 14.96 35.60
CA SER A 302 13.17 16.39 35.94
C SER A 302 14.58 16.97 36.17
N SER A 303 15.65 16.34 35.68
CA SER A 303 17.05 16.61 36.04
C SER A 303 17.99 16.58 34.83
N ASN A 304 17.46 16.46 33.61
CA ASN A 304 18.20 16.53 32.34
C ASN A 304 17.45 17.39 31.30
N GLU A 305 17.18 18.67 31.63
CA GLU A 305 16.65 19.67 30.68
C GLU A 305 17.36 19.65 29.30
N PRO A 306 18.70 19.51 29.20
CA PRO A 306 19.37 19.51 27.90
C PRO A 306 18.96 18.35 26.99
N ILE A 307 18.63 17.18 27.57
CA ILE A 307 18.24 16.00 26.77
C ILE A 307 16.81 16.16 26.26
N LYS A 308 15.90 16.68 27.10
CA LYS A 308 14.51 16.93 26.69
C LYS A 308 14.47 17.92 25.52
N GLU A 309 15.26 18.99 25.58
CA GLU A 309 15.40 19.95 24.49
C GLU A 309 15.95 19.30 23.19
N VAL A 310 16.94 18.42 23.30
CA VAL A 310 17.50 17.72 22.13
C VAL A 310 16.47 16.79 21.51
N ILE A 311 15.71 16.03 22.31
CA ILE A 311 14.64 15.15 21.83
C ILE A 311 13.56 15.99 21.16
N GLU A 312 13.05 17.03 21.82
CA GLU A 312 12.00 17.91 21.30
C GLU A 312 12.43 18.58 19.99
N ARG A 313 13.64 19.12 19.93
CA ARG A 313 14.18 19.74 18.70
C ARG A 313 14.23 18.73 17.54
N ASN A 314 14.71 17.51 17.78
CA ASN A 314 14.81 16.49 16.73
C ASN A 314 13.45 15.90 16.36
N PHE A 315 12.49 15.92 17.28
CA PHE A 315 11.10 15.59 17.00
C PHE A 315 10.50 16.56 15.97
N TYR A 316 10.69 17.88 16.16
CA TYR A 316 10.25 18.87 15.17
C TYR A 316 10.97 18.74 13.82
N PHE A 317 12.27 18.39 13.81
CA PHE A 317 12.97 18.07 12.56
C PHE A 317 12.35 16.86 11.83
N GLY A 318 11.96 15.81 12.56
CA GLY A 318 11.29 14.65 11.98
C GLY A 318 9.92 14.99 11.39
N LEU A 319 9.13 15.83 12.07
CA LEU A 319 7.87 16.36 11.53
C LEU A 319 8.11 17.12 10.22
N ALA A 320 9.08 18.03 10.19
CA ALA A 320 9.45 18.74 8.96
C ALA A 320 9.91 17.78 7.85
N LYS A 321 10.69 16.75 8.17
CA LYS A 321 11.16 15.75 7.20
C LYS A 321 10.02 14.90 6.63
N CYS A 322 9.06 14.53 7.48
CA CYS A 322 7.87 13.78 7.05
C CYS A 322 7.01 14.64 6.12
N LEU A 323 6.84 15.93 6.46
CA LEU A 323 6.14 16.91 5.62
C LEU A 323 6.83 17.09 4.27
N SER A 324 8.14 17.35 4.25
CA SER A 324 8.92 17.58 3.01
C SER A 324 8.97 16.37 2.10
N SER A 325 8.81 15.16 2.64
CA SER A 325 8.86 13.91 1.88
C SER A 325 7.47 13.40 1.48
N LYS A 326 6.40 14.22 1.62
CA LYS A 326 4.99 13.85 1.35
C LYS A 326 4.50 12.62 2.16
N LYS A 327 5.12 12.32 3.30
CA LYS A 327 4.77 11.17 4.16
C LYS A 327 3.77 11.61 5.25
N PHE A 328 2.57 12.04 4.84
CA PHE A 328 1.54 12.58 5.74
C PHE A 328 1.03 11.60 6.81
N GLN A 329 0.99 10.30 6.49
CA GLN A 329 0.66 9.27 7.48
C GLN A 329 1.74 9.18 8.57
N ASN A 330 3.02 9.21 8.18
CA ASN A 330 4.13 9.22 9.13
C ASN A 330 4.13 10.49 9.99
N PHE A 331 3.82 11.66 9.40
CA PHE A 331 3.66 12.89 10.17
C PHE A 331 2.57 12.74 11.23
N SER A 332 1.42 12.16 10.87
CA SER A 332 0.31 11.94 11.79
C SER A 332 0.71 11.02 12.94
N GLN A 333 1.34 9.88 12.63
CA GLN A 333 1.84 8.94 13.64
C GLN A 333 2.91 9.57 14.54
N MET A 334 3.79 10.40 13.97
CA MET A 334 4.78 11.11 14.75
C MET A 334 4.13 12.13 15.70
N ALA A 335 3.11 12.85 15.23
CA ALA A 335 2.32 13.74 16.09
C ALA A 335 1.63 12.96 17.22
N ASP A 336 1.13 11.74 16.97
CA ASP A 336 0.56 10.88 18.02
C ASP A 336 1.62 10.49 19.07
N PHE A 337 2.87 10.20 18.65
CA PHE A 337 3.99 9.92 19.55
C PHE A 337 4.41 11.11 20.42
N SER A 338 3.92 12.33 20.17
CA SER A 338 4.19 13.47 21.04
C SER A 338 3.78 13.21 22.50
N ILE A 339 2.73 12.39 22.69
CA ILE A 339 2.24 11.96 24.02
C ILE A 339 3.30 11.12 24.72
N ASP A 340 3.91 10.16 24.01
CA ASP A 340 4.93 9.26 24.57
C ASP A 340 6.22 10.00 24.98
N PHE A 341 6.52 11.10 24.29
CA PHE A 341 7.67 11.96 24.57
C PHE A 341 7.37 13.14 25.50
N ASP A 342 6.14 13.30 25.99
CA ASP A 342 5.71 14.46 26.79
C ASP A 342 6.05 15.81 26.09
N ILE A 343 5.78 15.87 24.79
CA ILE A 343 5.98 17.05 23.94
C ILE A 343 4.63 17.68 23.65
N PHE A 344 4.43 18.92 24.09
CA PHE A 344 3.32 19.73 23.59
C PHE A 344 3.67 20.26 22.20
N ILE A 345 2.89 19.86 21.18
CA ILE A 345 3.17 20.26 19.79
C ILE A 345 2.95 21.76 19.62
N ASP A 346 4.04 22.47 19.45
CA ASP A 346 4.08 23.85 18.98
C ASP A 346 4.53 23.86 17.51
N VAL A 347 3.57 24.05 16.61
CA VAL A 347 3.79 24.10 15.16
C VAL A 347 4.78 25.19 14.75
N THR A 348 4.98 26.23 15.58
CA THR A 348 5.93 27.30 15.29
C THR A 348 7.38 26.82 15.30
N LYS A 349 7.68 25.76 16.07
CA LYS A 349 8.99 25.12 16.18
C LYS A 349 9.32 24.17 15.03
N ILE A 350 8.37 23.85 14.15
CA ILE A 350 8.63 23.02 12.95
C ILE A 350 9.48 23.84 11.97
N PRO A 351 10.73 23.42 11.68
CA PRO A 351 11.65 24.20 10.85
C PRO A 351 11.16 24.28 9.40
N ASN A 352 11.33 25.47 8.80
CA ASN A 352 11.02 25.77 7.39
C ASN A 352 9.62 25.34 6.93
N ARG A 353 8.63 25.22 7.84
CA ARG A 353 7.31 24.66 7.49
C ARG A 353 6.64 25.39 6.33
N PHE A 354 6.73 26.72 6.26
CA PHE A 354 6.09 27.49 5.19
C PHE A 354 6.77 27.25 3.85
N GLU A 355 8.11 27.24 3.80
CA GLU A 355 8.88 26.89 2.60
C GLU A 355 8.53 25.47 2.11
N ILE A 356 8.44 24.51 3.04
CA ILE A 356 8.05 23.13 2.72
C ILE A 356 6.63 23.10 2.13
N ILE A 357 5.67 23.77 2.75
CA ILE A 357 4.27 23.81 2.28
C ILE A 357 4.20 24.49 0.90
N THR A 358 4.89 25.61 0.69
CA THR A 358 5.01 26.27 -0.61
C THR A 358 5.58 25.32 -1.66
N ASN A 359 6.69 24.65 -1.39
CA ASN A 359 7.30 23.70 -2.34
C ASN A 359 6.34 22.56 -2.70
N LEU A 360 5.59 22.02 -1.74
CA LEU A 360 4.59 20.98 -1.98
C LEU A 360 3.44 21.48 -2.89
N VAL A 361 3.01 22.74 -2.68
CA VAL A 361 1.97 23.39 -3.50
C VAL A 361 2.48 23.65 -4.92
N ILE A 362 3.66 24.24 -5.07
CA ILE A 362 4.27 24.57 -6.37
C ILE A 362 4.61 23.30 -7.17
N GLU A 363 5.05 22.22 -6.51
CA GLU A 363 5.27 20.95 -7.19
C GLU A 363 4.00 20.42 -7.86
N CYS A 364 2.82 20.63 -7.26
CA CYS A 364 1.55 20.28 -7.90
C CYS A 364 1.27 21.12 -9.16
N ILE A 365 1.69 22.38 -9.18
CA ILE A 365 1.56 23.29 -10.33
C ILE A 365 2.52 22.88 -11.43
N ARG A 366 3.78 22.59 -11.07
CA ARG A 366 4.79 22.07 -12.00
C ARG A 366 4.35 20.76 -12.67
N GLU A 367 3.79 19.82 -11.90
CA GLU A 367 3.23 18.57 -12.45
C GLU A 367 2.12 18.81 -13.50
N VAL A 368 1.35 19.90 -13.36
CA VAL A 368 0.33 20.31 -14.34
C VAL A 368 0.99 20.96 -15.56
N SER A 369 1.95 21.86 -15.34
CA SER A 369 2.69 22.57 -16.38
C SER A 369 3.52 21.67 -17.30
N GLU A 370 4.15 20.62 -16.76
CA GLU A 370 5.06 19.73 -17.51
C GLU A 370 4.34 18.65 -18.35
N GLY A 371 3.01 18.54 -18.25
CA GLY A 371 2.18 17.83 -19.24
C GLY A 371 1.29 16.72 -18.68
N TYR A 372 0.02 17.06 -18.48
CA TYR A 372 -1.17 16.18 -18.50
C TYR A 372 -1.72 15.60 -17.18
N GLN A 373 -1.22 15.98 -16.00
CA GLN A 373 -1.83 15.58 -14.71
C GLN A 373 -2.73 16.68 -14.12
N THR A 374 -3.84 17.03 -14.79
CA THR A 374 -4.84 17.98 -14.26
C THR A 374 -5.34 17.59 -12.86
N SER A 375 -5.32 16.29 -12.52
CA SER A 375 -5.62 15.76 -11.19
C SER A 375 -4.71 16.30 -10.08
N SER A 376 -3.50 16.79 -10.40
CA SER A 376 -2.55 17.31 -9.41
C SER A 376 -3.00 18.61 -8.75
N LEU A 377 -3.88 19.39 -9.39
CA LEU A 377 -4.59 20.50 -8.72
C LEU A 377 -5.46 19.98 -7.55
N GLY A 378 -6.03 18.78 -7.65
CA GLY A 378 -6.73 18.14 -6.55
C GLY A 378 -5.81 17.81 -5.36
N LYS A 379 -4.57 17.39 -5.64
CA LYS A 379 -3.56 17.10 -4.59
C LYS A 379 -3.18 18.35 -3.80
N GLN A 380 -3.15 19.52 -4.44
CA GLN A 380 -2.91 20.80 -3.76
C GLN A 380 -3.91 21.04 -2.62
N LEU A 381 -5.19 20.72 -2.85
CA LEU A 381 -6.23 20.86 -1.83
C LEU A 381 -6.10 19.84 -0.71
N GLU A 382 -5.65 18.62 -1.01
CA GLU A 382 -5.34 17.62 0.01
C GLU A 382 -4.18 18.05 0.90
N ILE A 383 -3.12 18.65 0.32
CA ILE A 383 -2.00 19.22 1.06
C ILE A 383 -2.49 20.34 1.98
N ILE A 384 -3.26 21.30 1.47
CA ILE A 384 -3.78 22.42 2.26
C ILE A 384 -4.70 21.90 3.39
N ARG A 385 -5.57 20.93 3.10
CA ARG A 385 -6.44 20.28 4.09
C ARG A 385 -5.63 19.60 5.20
N PHE A 386 -4.57 18.87 4.83
CA PHE A 386 -3.67 18.24 5.79
C PHE A 386 -2.99 19.29 6.67
N CYS A 387 -2.42 20.34 6.06
CA CYS A 387 -1.78 21.42 6.79
C CYS A 387 -2.73 22.16 7.73
N ASN A 388 -3.99 22.37 7.30
CA ASN A 388 -5.01 22.99 8.14
C ASN A 388 -5.37 22.10 9.34
N LYS A 389 -5.56 20.79 9.12
CA LYS A 389 -5.86 19.83 10.19
C LYS A 389 -4.84 19.88 11.34
N TYR A 390 -3.56 20.09 11.02
CA TYR A 390 -2.48 20.18 12.00
C TYR A 390 -2.07 21.63 12.32
N ASN A 391 -2.90 22.63 11.99
CA ASN A 391 -2.66 24.05 12.23
C ASN A 391 -1.29 24.57 11.73
N LEU A 392 -0.74 23.98 10.67
CA LEU A 392 0.61 24.31 10.18
C LEU A 392 0.72 25.75 9.62
N PHE A 393 -0.43 26.38 9.32
CA PHE A 393 -0.49 27.76 8.89
C PHE A 393 -0.38 28.77 10.04
N GLN A 394 -0.44 28.34 11.30
CA GLN A 394 -0.38 29.22 12.45
C GLN A 394 0.85 30.14 12.39
N ARG A 395 0.59 31.44 12.47
CA ARG A 395 1.58 32.51 12.50
C ARG A 395 0.99 33.74 13.19
N ASP A 396 1.86 34.61 13.65
CA ASP A 396 1.46 35.95 14.05
C ASP A 396 1.05 36.76 12.82
N LEU A 397 -0.09 37.44 12.94
CA LEU A 397 -0.68 38.27 11.90
C LEU A 397 -0.61 39.73 12.32
N VAL A 398 -0.06 40.58 11.46
CA VAL A 398 0.00 42.03 11.72
C VAL A 398 -1.31 42.72 11.34
N LYS A 399 -1.50 43.98 11.77
CA LYS A 399 -2.74 44.73 11.53
C LYS A 399 -3.12 44.84 10.04
N THR A 400 -2.15 44.86 9.13
CA THR A 400 -2.40 44.87 7.68
C THR A 400 -2.97 43.54 7.19
N ASP A 401 -2.43 42.42 7.70
CA ASP A 401 -2.90 41.07 7.36
C ASP A 401 -4.35 40.88 7.81
N LEU A 402 -4.66 41.34 9.03
CA LEU A 402 -6.02 41.27 9.58
C LEU A 402 -7.03 42.07 8.74
N LYS A 403 -6.64 43.21 8.15
CA LYS A 403 -7.53 43.96 7.25
C LYS A 403 -7.86 43.16 5.99
N ILE A 404 -6.85 42.53 5.38
CA ILE A 404 -7.04 41.66 4.20
C ILE A 404 -7.97 40.50 4.55
N ILE A 405 -7.78 39.88 5.71
CA ILE A 405 -8.63 38.79 6.20
C ILE A 405 -10.08 39.26 6.39
N GLU A 406 -10.29 40.42 7.04
CA GLU A 406 -11.64 40.97 7.24
C GLU A 406 -12.33 41.32 5.93
N ASP A 407 -11.58 41.76 4.91
CA ASP A 407 -12.14 41.97 3.56
C ASP A 407 -12.57 40.65 2.91
N VAL A 408 -11.78 39.59 3.02
CA VAL A 408 -12.17 38.25 2.55
C VAL A 408 -13.37 37.72 3.34
N LYS A 409 -13.46 38.00 4.64
CA LYS A 409 -14.57 37.55 5.47
C LYS A 409 -15.92 38.20 5.10
N LYS A 410 -15.91 39.34 4.40
CA LYS A 410 -17.13 39.94 3.82
C LYS A 410 -17.71 39.06 2.72
N ASP A 411 -16.86 38.31 1.99
CA ASP A 411 -17.30 37.32 1.01
C ASP A 411 -17.71 36.01 1.71
N LYS A 412 -18.98 35.98 2.11
CA LYS A 412 -19.56 34.82 2.78
C LYS A 412 -19.61 33.58 1.89
N LEU A 413 -19.64 33.73 0.57
CA LEU A 413 -19.67 32.62 -0.38
C LEU A 413 -18.33 31.90 -0.38
N PHE A 414 -17.26 32.67 -0.53
CA PHE A 414 -15.91 32.14 -0.48
C PHE A 414 -15.59 31.51 0.89
N LEU A 415 -15.96 32.17 1.99
CA LEU A 415 -15.80 31.60 3.33
C LEU A 415 -16.53 30.25 3.50
N SER A 416 -17.75 30.13 2.98
CA SER A 416 -18.48 28.86 3.04
C SER A 416 -17.76 27.77 2.23
N ASN A 417 -17.23 28.12 1.06
CA ASN A 417 -16.46 27.19 0.24
C ASN A 417 -15.18 26.73 0.93
N LEU A 418 -14.45 27.64 1.61
CA LEU A 418 -13.28 27.29 2.42
C LEU A 418 -13.64 26.33 3.55
N LYS A 419 -14.76 26.56 4.25
CA LYS A 419 -15.23 25.67 5.32
C LYS A 419 -15.57 24.29 4.79
N ASP A 420 -16.25 24.23 3.65
CA ASP A 420 -16.58 22.96 3.00
C ASP A 420 -15.32 22.19 2.56
N LEU A 421 -14.28 22.89 2.08
CA LEU A 421 -13.04 22.27 1.58
C LEU A 421 -12.07 21.86 2.69
N PHE A 422 -11.95 22.66 3.75
CA PHE A 422 -10.86 22.56 4.73
C PHE A 422 -11.33 22.39 6.18
N GLY A 423 -12.63 22.44 6.46
CA GLY A 423 -13.19 22.34 7.82
C GLY A 423 -13.12 23.69 8.55
N ASP A 424 -12.50 23.71 9.72
CA ASP A 424 -12.35 24.96 10.48
C ASP A 424 -11.38 25.91 9.77
N VAL A 425 -11.88 27.10 9.42
CA VAL A 425 -11.12 28.10 8.65
C VAL A 425 -10.57 29.14 9.62
N SER A 426 -9.26 29.09 9.86
CA SER A 426 -8.54 30.04 10.71
C SER A 426 -8.09 31.28 9.93
N ASP A 427 -7.87 32.40 10.63
CA ASP A 427 -7.34 33.63 10.03
C ASP A 427 -5.99 33.42 9.31
N PRO A 428 -5.03 32.65 9.86
CA PRO A 428 -3.80 32.31 9.14
C PRO A 428 -4.03 31.50 7.86
N LEU A 429 -5.02 30.60 7.82
CA LEU A 429 -5.38 29.87 6.59
C LEU A 429 -5.92 30.84 5.53
N ILE A 430 -6.84 31.74 5.91
CA ILE A 430 -7.40 32.75 4.99
C ILE A 430 -6.27 33.59 4.40
N PHE A 431 -5.36 34.07 5.23
CA PHE A 431 -4.21 34.85 4.78
C PHE A 431 -3.30 34.06 3.83
N TYR A 432 -2.98 32.81 4.16
CA TYR A 432 -2.18 31.93 3.30
C TYR A 432 -2.84 31.76 1.92
N ILE A 433 -4.15 31.50 1.88
CA ILE A 433 -4.91 31.30 0.65
C ILE A 433 -5.03 32.59 -0.18
N ARG A 434 -5.30 33.74 0.46
CA ARG A 434 -5.54 35.03 -0.22
C ARG A 434 -4.26 35.68 -0.74
N THR A 435 -3.17 35.51 -0.01
CA THR A 435 -1.95 36.30 -0.22
C THR A 435 -0.77 35.43 -0.62
N ILE A 436 -0.51 34.34 0.10
CA ILE A 436 0.69 33.53 -0.13
C ILE A 436 0.55 32.69 -1.40
N ILE A 437 -0.53 31.90 -1.54
CA ILE A 437 -0.71 31.06 -2.75
C ILE A 437 -0.63 31.88 -4.05
N PRO A 438 -1.37 33.00 -4.22
CA PRO A 438 -1.31 33.77 -5.46
C PRO A 438 0.08 34.38 -5.72
N GLN A 439 0.79 34.81 -4.68
CA GLN A 439 2.13 35.37 -4.81
C GLN A 439 3.15 34.30 -5.24
N GLU A 440 3.12 33.12 -4.61
CA GLU A 440 4.01 32.00 -4.95
C GLU A 440 3.76 31.48 -6.36
N LEU A 441 2.50 31.45 -6.80
CA LEU A 441 2.14 31.13 -8.19
C LEU A 441 2.72 32.16 -9.16
N PHE A 442 2.59 33.45 -8.86
CA PHE A 442 3.16 34.54 -9.64
C PHE A 442 4.68 34.40 -9.79
N ASP A 443 5.37 34.18 -8.67
CA ASP A 443 6.82 34.04 -8.65
C ASP A 443 7.27 32.79 -9.41
N TYR A 444 6.58 31.66 -9.26
CA TYR A 444 6.84 30.43 -10.03
C TYR A 444 6.74 30.65 -11.55
N PHE A 445 5.61 31.20 -12.02
CA PHE A 445 5.38 31.36 -13.46
C PHE A 445 6.33 32.37 -14.11
N ILE A 446 6.75 33.41 -13.39
CA ILE A 446 7.65 34.43 -13.93
C ILE A 446 9.12 34.01 -13.84
N SER A 447 9.51 33.24 -12.82
CA SER A 447 10.89 32.79 -12.65
C SER A 447 11.27 31.60 -13.53
N GLU A 448 10.32 30.77 -13.96
CA GLU A 448 10.55 29.69 -14.91
C GLU A 448 10.33 30.18 -16.36
N PRO A 449 11.36 30.26 -17.21
CA PRO A 449 11.21 30.71 -18.59
C PRO A 449 10.46 29.66 -19.41
N TYR A 450 9.15 29.86 -19.56
CA TYR A 450 8.37 29.10 -20.51
C TYR A 450 8.75 29.53 -21.94
N LEU A 451 9.55 28.73 -22.62
CA LEU A 451 10.04 28.93 -24.01
C LEU A 451 8.92 29.16 -25.05
N TYR A 452 7.65 29.01 -24.67
CA TYR A 452 6.48 29.04 -25.54
C TYR A 452 5.75 30.39 -25.57
N TYR A 453 6.10 31.37 -24.73
CA TYR A 453 5.42 32.67 -24.64
C TYR A 453 6.38 33.79 -25.03
N THR A 454 5.91 34.76 -25.84
CA THR A 454 6.77 35.85 -26.33
C THR A 454 7.01 36.93 -25.29
N ASP A 455 6.11 37.09 -24.33
CA ASP A 455 6.22 38.04 -23.21
C ASP A 455 5.45 37.56 -21.97
N GLN A 456 5.59 38.30 -20.86
CA GLN A 456 4.92 37.99 -19.59
C GLN A 456 3.40 38.18 -19.68
N ASP A 457 2.92 39.16 -20.46
CA ASP A 457 1.49 39.46 -20.59
C ASP A 457 0.73 38.24 -21.15
N GLN A 458 1.30 37.62 -22.18
CA GLN A 458 0.73 36.41 -22.78
C GLN A 458 0.71 35.21 -21.82
N LEU A 459 1.78 35.03 -21.03
CA LEU A 459 1.84 33.95 -20.03
C LEU A 459 0.74 34.12 -18.98
N ILE A 460 0.55 35.35 -18.49
CA ILE A 460 -0.46 35.66 -17.47
C ILE A 460 -1.88 35.43 -18.01
N GLU A 461 -2.20 35.88 -19.23
CA GLU A 461 -3.52 35.67 -19.81
C GLU A 461 -3.80 34.18 -20.10
N TYR A 462 -2.77 33.39 -20.46
CA TYR A 462 -2.91 31.93 -20.53
C TYR A 462 -3.24 31.31 -19.18
N ILE A 463 -2.55 31.70 -18.11
CA ILE A 463 -2.81 31.15 -16.77
C ILE A 463 -4.25 31.48 -16.34
N ARG A 464 -4.66 32.72 -16.59
CA ARG A 464 -6.00 33.23 -16.26
C ARG A 464 -7.12 32.48 -16.98
N PHE A 465 -6.99 32.30 -18.29
CA PHE A 465 -8.09 31.79 -19.12
C PHE A 465 -8.01 30.31 -19.45
N VAL A 466 -6.84 29.68 -19.29
CA VAL A 466 -6.61 28.32 -19.79
C VAL A 466 -6.09 27.39 -18.70
N PHE A 467 -4.99 27.72 -18.01
CA PHE A 467 -4.28 26.77 -17.13
C PHE A 467 -5.18 26.14 -16.05
N PHE A 468 -5.77 26.96 -15.18
CA PHE A 468 -6.67 26.45 -14.14
C PHE A 468 -8.01 25.97 -14.71
N ASN A 469 -8.38 26.43 -15.91
CA ASN A 469 -9.60 26.05 -16.62
C ASN A 469 -9.52 24.65 -17.24
N GLN A 470 -8.33 24.06 -17.34
CA GLN A 470 -8.14 22.68 -17.77
C GLN A 470 -8.42 21.65 -16.66
N TYR A 471 -8.71 22.09 -15.42
CA TYR A 471 -9.06 21.17 -14.33
C TYR A 471 -10.26 20.28 -14.72
N SER A 472 -9.96 19.02 -14.93
CA SER A 472 -10.92 17.98 -15.28
C SER A 472 -10.58 16.74 -14.49
N ILE A 473 -11.59 16.14 -13.88
CA ILE A 473 -11.50 14.83 -13.24
C ILE A 473 -12.44 13.91 -14.02
N TYR A 474 -11.91 12.79 -14.52
CA TYR A 474 -12.68 11.75 -15.23
C TYR A 474 -13.52 12.26 -16.41
N GLY A 475 -12.98 13.17 -17.22
CA GLY A 475 -13.66 13.70 -18.41
C GLY A 475 -14.71 14.77 -18.13
N LEU A 476 -15.00 15.11 -16.86
CA LEU A 476 -15.80 16.28 -16.53
C LEU A 476 -15.01 17.55 -16.88
N SER A 477 -15.31 18.10 -18.05
CA SER A 477 -14.84 19.42 -18.47
C SER A 477 -15.67 20.47 -17.73
N VAL A 478 -15.14 21.02 -16.65
CA VAL A 478 -15.76 22.13 -15.88
C VAL A 478 -15.18 23.47 -16.33
N ARG A 479 -15.00 23.60 -17.65
CA ARG A 479 -14.54 24.82 -18.31
C ARG A 479 -15.64 25.88 -18.25
N ASN A 480 -15.27 27.11 -17.88
CA ASN A 480 -16.13 28.30 -17.81
C ASN A 480 -17.57 28.02 -17.34
N LEU A 481 -17.78 28.13 -16.03
CA LEU A 481 -19.07 27.89 -15.41
C LEU A 481 -20.14 28.93 -15.80
N GLY A 482 -19.74 30.13 -16.25
CA GLY A 482 -20.68 31.26 -16.48
C GLY A 482 -21.31 31.76 -15.19
N SER A 483 -22.11 32.84 -15.28
CA SER A 483 -22.87 33.33 -14.13
C SER A 483 -24.22 32.63 -13.99
N VAL A 484 -24.74 32.54 -12.75
CA VAL A 484 -26.12 32.08 -12.48
C VAL A 484 -27.12 32.90 -13.29
N GLU A 485 -26.90 34.20 -13.36
CA GLU A 485 -27.77 35.13 -14.05
C GLU A 485 -27.83 34.86 -15.56
N GLU A 486 -26.68 34.64 -16.20
CA GLU A 486 -26.59 34.25 -17.62
C GLU A 486 -27.38 32.98 -17.90
N PHE A 487 -27.18 31.95 -17.06
CA PHE A 487 -27.92 30.69 -17.19
C PHE A 487 -29.43 30.88 -17.04
N ILE A 488 -29.87 31.60 -15.99
CA ILE A 488 -31.29 31.82 -15.72
C ILE A 488 -31.95 32.63 -16.85
N ASN A 489 -31.24 33.60 -17.41
CA ASN A 489 -31.74 34.40 -18.54
C ASN A 489 -31.92 33.55 -19.80
N GLU A 490 -30.93 32.70 -20.14
CA GLU A 490 -31.07 31.78 -21.27
C GLU A 490 -32.15 30.71 -21.02
N PHE A 491 -32.26 30.17 -19.79
CA PHE A 491 -33.35 29.27 -19.43
C PHE A 491 -34.73 29.92 -19.64
N LYS A 492 -34.95 31.13 -19.12
CA LYS A 492 -36.24 31.84 -19.24
C LYS A 492 -36.63 32.07 -20.70
N LYS A 493 -35.66 32.46 -21.53
CA LYS A 493 -35.85 32.66 -22.98
C LYS A 493 -36.26 31.36 -23.68
N ASN A 494 -35.57 30.25 -23.40
CA ASN A 494 -35.90 28.96 -23.99
C ASN A 494 -37.22 28.39 -23.45
N TYR A 495 -37.54 28.60 -22.17
CA TYR A 495 -38.82 28.21 -21.55
C TYR A 495 -40.01 28.92 -22.21
N LEU A 496 -39.91 30.23 -22.47
CA LEU A 496 -40.94 31.00 -23.17
C LEU A 496 -41.17 30.48 -24.59
N ASN A 497 -40.09 30.21 -25.33
CA ASN A 497 -40.17 29.65 -26.68
C ASN A 497 -40.82 28.26 -26.68
N HIS A 498 -40.45 27.40 -25.73
CA HIS A 498 -41.03 26.07 -25.57
C HIS A 498 -42.53 26.12 -25.22
N LYS A 499 -42.92 27.04 -24.32
CA LYS A 499 -44.33 27.24 -23.94
C LYS A 499 -45.18 27.73 -25.12
N ASN A 500 -44.62 28.56 -25.98
CA ASN A 500 -45.32 29.12 -27.14
C ASN A 500 -45.44 28.14 -28.32
N SER A 501 -44.64 27.06 -28.35
CA SER A 501 -44.61 26.09 -29.45
C SER A 501 -45.41 24.81 -29.19
N GLN A 502 -45.86 24.55 -27.95
CA GLN A 502 -46.74 23.42 -27.61
C GLN A 502 -48.23 23.83 -27.69
N VAL A 503 -48.84 23.70 -28.87
CA VAL A 503 -50.27 24.01 -29.10
C VAL A 503 -51.20 22.85 -28.70
N ASN A 504 -50.71 21.62 -28.55
CA ASN A 504 -51.51 20.49 -28.05
C ASN A 504 -50.61 19.42 -27.41
N HIS A 505 -51.01 18.98 -26.21
CA HIS A 505 -50.51 17.86 -25.39
C HIS A 505 -49.23 18.05 -24.57
N GLN A 506 -49.39 17.79 -23.26
CA GLN A 506 -48.41 17.58 -22.18
C GLN A 506 -47.18 18.48 -22.18
N VAL A 507 -47.15 19.42 -21.22
CA VAL A 507 -45.93 20.13 -20.82
C VAL A 507 -44.89 19.09 -20.44
N ASP A 508 -43.84 18.93 -21.25
CA ASP A 508 -42.74 18.04 -20.92
C ASP A 508 -42.18 18.42 -19.54
N ASP A 509 -41.96 17.42 -18.67
CA ASP A 509 -41.40 17.65 -17.34
C ASP A 509 -39.95 18.19 -17.38
N PHE A 510 -39.36 18.24 -18.58
CA PHE A 510 -37.98 18.62 -18.88
C PHE A 510 -37.86 19.44 -20.17
N ILE A 511 -36.92 20.38 -20.19
CA ILE A 511 -36.53 21.17 -21.38
C ILE A 511 -35.03 21.02 -21.60
N GLU A 512 -34.63 20.74 -22.85
CA GLU A 512 -33.24 20.83 -23.28
C GLU A 512 -33.01 22.19 -23.96
N PHE A 513 -31.96 22.91 -23.57
CA PHE A 513 -31.54 24.13 -24.25
C PHE A 513 -30.02 24.21 -24.33
N LYS A 514 -29.53 25.11 -25.18
CA LYS A 514 -28.09 25.27 -25.43
C LYS A 514 -27.64 26.63 -24.94
N THR A 515 -26.57 26.67 -24.17
CA THR A 515 -25.88 27.90 -23.77
C THR A 515 -24.58 27.99 -24.56
N ILE A 516 -24.27 29.21 -24.98
CA ILE A 516 -23.04 29.50 -25.70
C ILE A 516 -22.08 30.17 -24.72
N HIS A 517 -21.03 29.46 -24.35
CA HIS A 517 -19.95 30.03 -23.55
C HIS A 517 -18.85 30.51 -24.49
N LYS A 518 -18.61 31.82 -24.45
CA LYS A 518 -17.50 32.46 -25.15
C LYS A 518 -16.38 32.72 -24.16
N TYR A 519 -15.16 32.42 -24.56
CA TYR A 519 -13.99 32.81 -23.79
C TYR A 519 -12.83 33.05 -24.75
N GLN A 520 -12.02 34.06 -24.44
CA GLN A 520 -10.81 34.35 -25.21
C GLN A 520 -9.80 33.24 -24.92
N ILE A 521 -9.34 32.59 -25.98
CA ILE A 521 -8.19 31.70 -25.94
C ILE A 521 -7.14 32.33 -26.84
N TYR A 522 -5.95 32.54 -26.30
CA TYR A 522 -4.79 32.87 -27.09
C TYR A 522 -4.21 31.59 -27.70
N TYR A 523 -4.11 31.56 -29.04
CA TYR A 523 -3.57 30.39 -29.75
C TYR A 523 -2.09 30.63 -30.06
N PHE A 524 -1.22 29.88 -29.36
CA PHE A 524 0.24 29.99 -29.45
C PHE A 524 0.81 29.89 -30.87
N ASN A 525 0.20 29.06 -31.73
CA ASN A 525 0.76 28.80 -33.06
C ASN A 525 0.49 29.94 -34.05
N ILE A 526 -0.37 30.89 -33.71
CA ILE A 526 -0.85 31.95 -34.61
C ILE A 526 -0.85 33.34 -33.97
N GLU A 527 -0.35 33.46 -32.74
CA GLU A 527 -0.22 34.73 -31.99
C GLU A 527 -1.50 35.59 -31.96
N GLU A 528 -2.66 34.94 -31.95
CA GLU A 528 -3.96 35.60 -32.07
C GLU A 528 -4.87 35.24 -30.89
N GLU A 529 -5.46 36.26 -30.27
CA GLU A 529 -6.62 36.06 -29.42
C GLU A 529 -7.82 35.68 -30.28
N ARG A 530 -8.35 34.47 -30.05
CA ARG A 530 -9.60 34.05 -30.67
C ARG A 530 -10.66 33.84 -29.61
N ILE A 531 -11.85 34.31 -29.92
CA ILE A 531 -13.05 33.97 -29.14
C ILE A 531 -13.37 32.51 -29.44
N HIS A 532 -13.00 31.63 -28.51
CA HIS A 532 -13.43 30.25 -28.58
C HIS A 532 -14.86 30.17 -28.06
N THR A 533 -15.69 29.45 -28.81
CA THR A 533 -17.11 29.33 -28.54
C THR A 533 -17.44 27.87 -28.26
N ILE A 534 -17.77 27.54 -27.02
CA ILE A 534 -18.29 26.23 -26.65
C ILE A 534 -19.79 26.30 -26.53
N LEU A 535 -20.46 25.36 -27.19
CA LEU A 535 -21.88 25.12 -27.02
C LEU A 535 -22.08 24.04 -25.96
N LYS A 536 -22.68 24.40 -24.82
CA LYS A 536 -23.10 23.45 -23.80
C LYS A 536 -24.60 23.18 -23.94
N LYS A 537 -24.98 21.92 -23.75
CA LYS A 537 -26.37 21.50 -23.67
C LYS A 537 -26.75 21.39 -22.19
N HIS A 538 -27.93 21.86 -21.85
CA HIS A 538 -28.51 21.78 -20.52
C HIS A 538 -29.85 21.09 -20.61
N LEU A 539 -30.11 20.14 -19.72
CA LEU A 539 -31.41 19.52 -19.54
C LEU A 539 -31.93 19.93 -18.16
N VAL A 540 -33.11 20.55 -18.09
CA VAL A 540 -33.64 21.16 -16.87
C VAL A 540 -35.08 20.74 -16.66
N SER A 541 -35.49 20.47 -15.42
CA SER A 541 -36.91 20.39 -15.05
C SER A 541 -37.42 21.78 -14.67
N PRO A 542 -38.30 22.41 -15.47
CA PRO A 542 -38.77 23.77 -15.19
C PRO A 542 -39.44 23.88 -13.82
N LYS A 543 -40.26 22.89 -13.45
CA LYS A 543 -40.95 22.82 -12.16
C LYS A 543 -39.98 22.87 -10.98
N VAL A 544 -38.90 22.07 -11.05
CA VAL A 544 -37.88 22.03 -9.99
C VAL A 544 -37.08 23.33 -9.96
N LEU A 545 -36.71 23.87 -11.12
CA LEU A 545 -35.93 25.11 -11.19
C LEU A 545 -36.73 26.29 -10.62
N PHE A 546 -37.99 26.47 -11.02
CA PHE A 546 -38.86 27.52 -10.48
C PHE A 546 -39.09 27.38 -8.97
N LYS A 547 -39.29 26.15 -8.47
CA LYS A 547 -39.45 25.88 -7.03
C LYS A 547 -38.24 26.36 -6.20
N ASN A 548 -37.04 26.32 -6.78
CA ASN A 548 -35.80 26.68 -6.10
C ASN A 548 -35.22 28.03 -6.55
N MET A 549 -35.87 28.73 -7.49
CA MET A 549 -35.29 29.89 -8.15
C MET A 549 -35.05 31.04 -7.17
N ASP A 550 -35.96 31.25 -6.23
CA ASP A 550 -35.81 32.28 -5.21
C ASP A 550 -34.64 31.95 -4.26
N HIS A 551 -34.44 30.67 -3.92
CA HIS A 551 -33.28 30.24 -3.13
C HIS A 551 -31.95 30.33 -3.91
N ILE A 552 -31.99 30.17 -5.23
CA ILE A 552 -30.82 30.32 -6.11
C ILE A 552 -30.43 31.80 -6.26
N LEU A 553 -31.43 32.70 -6.33
CA LEU A 553 -31.23 34.13 -6.57
C LEU A 553 -31.14 34.97 -5.28
N ALA A 554 -31.58 34.43 -4.14
CA ALA A 554 -31.50 35.13 -2.86
C ALA A 554 -30.02 35.23 -2.41
N ASN A 555 -29.52 36.47 -2.37
CA ASN A 555 -28.20 36.84 -1.85
C ASN A 555 -28.06 36.67 -0.32
N ASP A 556 -29.02 36.04 0.36
CA ASP A 556 -29.06 35.94 1.82
C ASP A 556 -28.21 34.76 2.31
N ASN A 557 -26.97 35.06 2.75
CA ASN A 557 -26.15 34.45 3.83
C ASN A 557 -26.09 32.92 4.06
N HIS A 558 -26.82 32.11 3.30
CA HIS A 558 -27.02 30.68 3.46
C HIS A 558 -26.89 30.00 2.10
N TYR A 559 -25.87 30.41 1.35
CA TYR A 559 -25.53 29.80 0.09
C TYR A 559 -25.08 28.37 0.31
N LYS A 560 -25.91 27.41 -0.09
CA LYS A 560 -25.54 26.01 -0.21
C LYS A 560 -25.12 25.83 -1.65
N PHE A 561 -23.81 25.71 -1.91
CA PHE A 561 -23.21 25.53 -3.23
C PHE A 561 -23.87 24.41 -4.08
N TYR A 562 -24.57 23.48 -3.43
CA TYR A 562 -25.53 22.54 -4.03
C TYR A 562 -26.57 23.19 -4.97
N SER A 563 -27.13 24.35 -4.63
CA SER A 563 -28.09 25.08 -5.47
C SER A 563 -27.46 25.60 -6.76
N LEU A 564 -26.19 26.03 -6.70
CA LEU A 564 -25.39 26.44 -7.87
C LEU A 564 -25.10 25.26 -8.80
N SER A 565 -24.79 24.09 -8.24
CA SER A 565 -24.45 22.89 -9.04
C SER A 565 -25.61 22.40 -9.91
N MET A 566 -26.86 22.53 -9.42
CA MET A 566 -28.07 22.24 -10.19
C MET A 566 -28.28 23.22 -11.36
N VAL A 567 -27.83 24.46 -11.21
CA VAL A 567 -27.97 25.54 -12.19
C VAL A 567 -26.85 25.46 -13.23
N LEU A 568 -25.59 25.31 -12.81
CA LEU A 568 -24.45 25.36 -13.70
C LEU A 568 -24.12 24.03 -14.40
N LEU A 569 -24.56 22.89 -13.83
CA LEU A 569 -24.40 21.55 -14.42
C LEU A 569 -25.74 20.82 -14.62
N GLY A 570 -26.86 21.54 -14.62
CA GLY A 570 -28.19 20.98 -14.86
C GLY A 570 -28.27 20.21 -16.17
N GLY A 571 -28.06 18.89 -16.07
CA GLY A 571 -28.29 17.88 -17.10
C GLY A 571 -27.26 17.90 -18.25
N LEU A 572 -26.50 16.80 -18.35
CA LEU A 572 -25.36 16.57 -19.25
C LEU A 572 -24.17 17.52 -18.99
N GLY A 573 -23.29 17.14 -18.05
CA GLY A 573 -21.89 17.57 -18.12
C GLY A 573 -21.31 17.22 -19.50
N PRO A 574 -20.27 17.92 -20.00
CA PRO A 574 -19.84 17.76 -21.38
C PRO A 574 -19.33 16.32 -21.57
N GLN A 575 -20.11 15.50 -22.27
CA GLN A 575 -19.80 14.13 -22.72
C GLN A 575 -19.87 13.00 -21.66
N GLY A 576 -20.79 13.05 -20.70
CA GLY A 576 -21.13 11.90 -19.84
C GLY A 576 -22.55 11.36 -20.11
N HIS A 577 -22.69 10.33 -20.95
CA HIS A 577 -23.96 9.65 -21.18
C HIS A 577 -24.31 8.68 -20.04
N GLY A 578 -24.47 9.17 -18.81
CA GLY A 578 -24.84 8.32 -17.68
C GLY A 578 -26.30 7.86 -17.75
N PHE A 579 -26.56 6.57 -17.56
CA PHE A 579 -27.91 6.00 -17.47
C PHE A 579 -28.17 5.41 -16.08
N THR A 580 -29.43 5.45 -15.67
CA THR A 580 -29.94 4.68 -14.53
C THR A 580 -30.70 3.49 -15.04
N TYR A 581 -30.57 2.37 -14.33
CA TYR A 581 -31.44 1.23 -14.53
C TYR A 581 -31.90 0.64 -13.20
N SER A 582 -33.10 0.05 -13.21
CA SER A 582 -33.64 -0.63 -12.04
C SER A 582 -33.27 -2.12 -12.06
N THR A 583 -32.75 -2.62 -10.95
CA THR A 583 -32.53 -4.05 -10.74
C THR A 583 -33.88 -4.75 -10.54
N PRO A 584 -33.93 -6.08 -10.70
CA PRO A 584 -35.14 -6.85 -10.40
C PRO A 584 -35.64 -6.67 -8.96
N LYS A 585 -34.76 -6.36 -8.01
CA LYS A 585 -35.08 -6.07 -6.61
C LYS A 585 -35.59 -4.64 -6.37
N GLY A 586 -35.68 -3.81 -7.40
CA GLY A 586 -36.10 -2.41 -7.31
C GLY A 586 -34.99 -1.45 -6.88
N GLU A 587 -33.73 -1.89 -6.84
CA GLU A 587 -32.58 -1.02 -6.60
C GLU A 587 -32.32 -0.22 -7.87
N VAL A 588 -32.04 1.07 -7.76
CA VAL A 588 -31.63 1.89 -8.91
C VAL A 588 -30.11 1.91 -8.94
N ILE A 589 -29.52 1.37 -10.01
CA ILE A 589 -28.07 1.40 -10.24
C ILE A 589 -27.79 2.51 -11.26
N GLU A 590 -26.84 3.38 -10.91
CA GLU A 590 -26.36 4.47 -11.76
C GLU A 590 -25.03 4.06 -12.40
N ILE A 591 -24.93 4.12 -13.73
CA ILE A 591 -23.67 3.88 -14.45
C ILE A 591 -23.32 5.10 -15.30
N CYS A 592 -22.13 5.66 -15.07
CA CYS A 592 -21.55 6.75 -15.86
C CYS A 592 -20.64 6.19 -16.98
N SER A 593 -21.20 5.46 -17.94
CA SER A 593 -20.47 4.91 -19.11
C SER A 593 -21.25 5.17 -20.40
N ASP A 594 -20.66 4.89 -21.57
CA ASP A 594 -21.40 5.00 -22.83
C ASP A 594 -22.54 3.95 -22.95
N ILE A 595 -23.47 4.14 -23.89
CA ILE A 595 -24.64 3.25 -24.10
C ILE A 595 -24.21 1.80 -24.36
N LYS A 596 -23.12 1.59 -25.11
CA LYS A 596 -22.66 0.24 -25.50
C LYS A 596 -22.02 -0.50 -24.33
N GLU A 597 -21.27 0.22 -23.50
CA GLU A 597 -20.68 -0.29 -22.27
C GLU A 597 -21.76 -0.61 -21.24
N ASN A 598 -22.81 0.23 -21.13
CA ASN A 598 -23.99 -0.04 -20.31
C ASN A 598 -24.74 -1.30 -20.74
N GLU A 599 -24.99 -1.45 -22.05
CA GLU A 599 -25.60 -2.66 -22.61
C GLU A 599 -24.75 -3.91 -22.29
N ALA A 600 -23.42 -3.81 -22.42
CA ALA A 600 -22.51 -4.90 -22.08
C ALA A 600 -22.54 -5.26 -20.58
N ILE A 601 -22.62 -4.26 -19.68
CA ILE A 601 -22.75 -4.47 -18.23
C ILE A 601 -24.08 -5.14 -17.90
N ILE A 602 -25.18 -4.69 -18.51
CA ILE A 602 -26.51 -5.28 -18.34
C ILE A 602 -26.51 -6.75 -18.78
N ILE A 603 -25.89 -7.06 -19.93
CA ILE A 603 -25.75 -8.44 -20.43
C ILE A 603 -24.98 -9.30 -19.41
N LYS A 604 -23.84 -8.82 -18.92
CA LYS A 604 -23.03 -9.54 -17.92
C LYS A 604 -23.78 -9.75 -16.60
N TYR A 605 -24.55 -8.76 -16.14
CA TYR A 605 -25.34 -8.86 -14.91
C TYR A 605 -26.50 -9.87 -15.06
N LYS A 606 -27.20 -9.85 -16.20
CA LYS A 606 -28.24 -10.85 -16.50
C LYS A 606 -27.66 -12.27 -16.59
N GLN A 607 -26.47 -12.43 -17.18
CA GLN A 607 -25.74 -13.70 -17.18
C GLN A 607 -25.38 -14.17 -15.77
N PHE A 608 -24.95 -13.25 -14.89
CA PHE A 608 -24.69 -13.57 -13.49
C PHE A 608 -25.96 -14.04 -12.76
N LEU A 609 -27.09 -13.32 -12.92
CA LEU A 609 -28.37 -13.73 -12.32
C LEU A 609 -28.85 -15.09 -12.84
N LYS A 610 -28.70 -15.36 -14.14
CA LYS A 610 -28.95 -16.67 -14.75
C LYS A 610 -28.14 -17.77 -14.06
N GLN A 611 -26.84 -17.58 -13.90
CA GLN A 611 -25.98 -18.59 -13.27
C GLN A 611 -26.35 -18.83 -11.79
N GLN A 612 -26.63 -17.76 -11.04
CA GLN A 612 -27.06 -17.86 -9.64
C GLN A 612 -28.38 -18.61 -9.51
N PHE A 613 -29.34 -18.32 -10.39
CA PHE A 613 -30.62 -19.01 -10.43
C PHE A 613 -30.47 -20.50 -10.73
N LEU A 614 -29.71 -20.86 -11.77
CA LEU A 614 -29.49 -22.26 -12.14
C LEU A 614 -28.80 -23.04 -11.01
N ASN A 615 -27.77 -22.46 -10.39
CA ASN A 615 -27.08 -23.09 -9.26
C ASN A 615 -28.00 -23.27 -8.04
N LYS A 616 -28.93 -22.33 -7.79
CA LYS A 616 -29.91 -22.44 -6.69
C LYS A 616 -30.99 -23.46 -7.00
N LEU A 617 -31.51 -23.46 -8.24
CA LEU A 617 -32.49 -24.40 -8.73
C LEU A 617 -31.97 -25.84 -8.64
N GLU A 618 -30.73 -26.07 -9.09
CA GLU A 618 -30.10 -27.39 -9.00
C GLU A 618 -30.04 -27.90 -7.55
N LYS A 619 -29.67 -27.02 -6.60
CA LYS A 619 -29.62 -27.36 -5.17
C LYS A 619 -31.00 -27.63 -4.57
N GLU A 620 -32.00 -26.82 -4.92
CA GLU A 620 -33.38 -27.02 -4.46
C GLU A 620 -33.95 -28.33 -5.02
N LEU A 621 -33.78 -28.60 -6.32
CA LEU A 621 -34.22 -29.85 -6.95
C LEU A 621 -33.56 -31.09 -6.30
N ARG A 622 -32.26 -31.03 -5.98
CA ARG A 622 -31.57 -32.08 -5.21
C ARG A 622 -32.14 -32.25 -3.80
N THR A 623 -32.56 -31.15 -3.16
CA THR A 623 -33.20 -31.18 -1.83
C THR A 623 -34.56 -31.87 -1.88
N PHE A 624 -35.28 -31.70 -2.98
CA PHE A 624 -36.53 -32.43 -3.28
C PHE A 624 -36.32 -33.87 -3.76
N GLN A 625 -35.09 -34.39 -3.73
CA GLN A 625 -34.73 -35.75 -4.15
C GLN A 625 -35.07 -36.07 -5.62
N ILE A 626 -35.13 -35.05 -6.48
CA ILE A 626 -35.36 -35.22 -7.92
C ILE A 626 -34.17 -35.94 -8.56
N ASN A 627 -34.42 -36.84 -9.52
CA ASN A 627 -33.38 -37.57 -10.25
C ASN A 627 -32.40 -36.60 -10.95
N GLY A 628 -31.10 -36.85 -10.78
CA GLY A 628 -30.02 -36.06 -11.39
C GLY A 628 -30.15 -35.90 -12.91
N GLU A 629 -30.63 -36.92 -13.64
CA GLU A 629 -30.84 -36.81 -15.09
C GLU A 629 -31.92 -35.78 -15.44
N ILE A 630 -32.97 -35.66 -14.61
CA ILE A 630 -34.05 -34.69 -14.80
C ILE A 630 -33.58 -33.29 -14.43
N ILE A 631 -32.77 -33.17 -13.37
CA ILE A 631 -32.10 -31.92 -13.00
C ILE A 631 -31.23 -31.41 -14.16
N ASP A 632 -30.45 -32.29 -14.78
CA ASP A 632 -29.61 -31.94 -15.93
C ASP A 632 -30.44 -31.52 -17.14
N ARG A 633 -31.57 -32.19 -17.41
CA ARG A 633 -32.49 -31.82 -18.50
C ARG A 633 -33.14 -30.46 -18.27
N ILE A 634 -33.60 -30.17 -17.05
CA ILE A 634 -34.16 -28.86 -16.68
C ILE A 634 -33.10 -27.76 -16.79
N THR A 635 -31.90 -28.01 -16.25
CA THR A 635 -30.79 -27.05 -16.23
C THR A 635 -30.30 -26.74 -17.64
N ASN A 636 -30.10 -27.76 -18.48
CA ASN A 636 -29.69 -27.58 -19.89
C ASN A 636 -30.77 -26.87 -20.72
N TYR A 637 -32.05 -27.20 -20.52
CA TYR A 637 -33.15 -26.53 -21.20
C TYR A 637 -33.24 -25.03 -20.83
N LEU A 638 -33.08 -24.70 -19.54
CA LEU A 638 -33.06 -23.31 -19.08
C LEU A 638 -31.78 -22.59 -19.53
N LEU A 639 -30.63 -23.26 -19.57
CA LEU A 639 -29.39 -22.71 -20.12
C LEU A 639 -29.57 -22.29 -21.58
N GLU A 640 -30.13 -23.16 -22.42
CA GLU A 640 -30.35 -22.91 -23.85
C GLU A 640 -31.38 -21.80 -24.11
N ILE A 641 -32.51 -21.83 -23.41
CA ILE A 641 -33.57 -20.82 -23.63
C ILE A 641 -33.15 -19.44 -23.16
N LEU A 642 -32.40 -19.36 -22.07
CA LEU A 642 -31.93 -18.10 -21.51
C LEU A 642 -30.63 -17.61 -22.19
N ASP A 643 -30.24 -18.15 -23.36
CA ASP A 643 -28.95 -17.88 -24.01
C ASP A 643 -28.98 -16.86 -25.17
N GLN A 644 -30.15 -16.55 -25.73
CA GLN A 644 -30.22 -15.64 -26.87
C GLN A 644 -30.19 -14.17 -26.42
N LYS A 645 -29.40 -13.35 -27.14
CA LYS A 645 -29.30 -11.88 -27.02
C LYS A 645 -30.62 -11.11 -27.23
N GLU A 646 -31.75 -11.81 -27.34
CA GLU A 646 -33.05 -11.23 -27.65
C GLU A 646 -33.91 -11.10 -26.39
N LEU A 647 -34.76 -10.06 -26.40
CA LEU A 647 -35.95 -9.94 -25.55
C LEU A 647 -36.73 -11.27 -25.62
N ILE A 648 -36.48 -12.18 -24.67
CA ILE A 648 -37.30 -13.37 -24.47
C ILE A 648 -38.67 -12.82 -24.10
N ASN A 649 -39.54 -12.82 -25.11
CA ASN A 649 -40.87 -12.28 -25.02
C ASN A 649 -41.61 -13.01 -23.90
N TYR A 650 -42.29 -12.27 -23.02
CA TYR A 650 -43.08 -12.80 -21.91
C TYR A 650 -43.98 -13.99 -22.34
N TYR A 651 -44.40 -14.02 -23.61
CA TYR A 651 -45.16 -15.13 -24.21
C TYR A 651 -44.45 -16.51 -24.22
N LYS A 652 -43.12 -16.61 -24.03
CA LYS A 652 -42.42 -17.91 -23.92
C LYS A 652 -42.51 -18.51 -22.51
N LYS A 653 -42.93 -17.73 -21.50
CA LYS A 653 -43.03 -18.13 -20.08
C LYS A 653 -43.86 -19.39 -19.88
N GLU A 654 -45.08 -19.42 -20.42
CA GLU A 654 -45.98 -20.56 -20.23
C GLU A 654 -45.43 -21.84 -20.85
N ASN A 655 -44.75 -21.73 -21.98
CA ASN A 655 -44.08 -22.86 -22.63
C ASN A 655 -42.90 -23.39 -21.82
N ILE A 656 -42.09 -22.50 -21.22
CA ILE A 656 -40.97 -22.87 -20.36
C ILE A 656 -41.49 -23.60 -19.12
N LEU A 657 -42.48 -23.02 -18.43
CA LEU A 657 -43.06 -23.60 -17.22
C LEU A 657 -43.75 -24.93 -17.51
N ARG A 658 -44.48 -25.06 -18.62
CA ARG A 658 -45.09 -26.32 -19.04
C ARG A 658 -44.03 -27.41 -19.24
N LYS A 659 -42.95 -27.09 -19.96
CA LYS A 659 -41.90 -28.09 -20.25
C LYS A 659 -41.10 -28.49 -19.00
N ILE A 660 -40.89 -27.57 -18.05
CA ILE A 660 -40.31 -27.91 -16.73
C ILE A 660 -41.27 -28.79 -15.92
N LYS A 661 -42.57 -28.48 -15.92
CA LYS A 661 -43.59 -29.35 -15.29
C LYS A 661 -43.60 -30.74 -15.93
N ASP A 662 -43.50 -30.83 -17.25
CA ASP A 662 -43.44 -32.11 -17.96
C ASP A 662 -42.19 -32.92 -17.56
N PHE A 663 -41.03 -32.27 -17.41
CA PHE A 663 -39.81 -32.92 -16.91
C PHE A 663 -39.93 -33.40 -15.47
N LEU A 664 -40.52 -32.59 -14.57
CA LEU A 664 -40.72 -32.96 -13.16
C LEU A 664 -41.77 -34.07 -12.99
N ASN A 665 -42.82 -34.07 -13.82
CA ASN A 665 -43.85 -35.11 -13.80
C ASN A 665 -43.38 -36.45 -14.38
N GLN A 666 -42.31 -36.46 -15.19
CA GLN A 666 -41.67 -37.70 -15.64
C GLN A 666 -41.01 -38.47 -14.47
N ASP A 667 -40.49 -37.76 -13.45
CA ASP A 667 -39.91 -38.36 -12.23
C ASP A 667 -40.97 -39.00 -11.34
N ALA A 668 -42.16 -38.40 -11.28
CA ALA A 668 -43.28 -38.88 -10.45
C ALA A 668 -43.87 -40.22 -10.92
N TYR A 669 -43.66 -40.61 -12.19
CA TYR A 669 -44.11 -41.90 -12.73
C TYR A 669 -43.15 -43.06 -12.41
N GLU A 670 -41.91 -42.79 -11.99
CA GLU A 670 -40.87 -43.82 -11.75
C GLU A 670 -40.78 -44.32 -10.29
N GLY A 671 -41.77 -43.99 -9.45
CA GLY A 671 -42.07 -44.80 -8.25
C GLY A 671 -41.72 -44.18 -6.88
N ASN A 672 -41.51 -42.87 -6.78
CA ASN A 672 -41.40 -42.20 -5.49
C ASN A 672 -42.68 -41.38 -5.21
N GLU A 673 -43.53 -41.84 -4.30
CA GLU A 673 -44.59 -41.02 -3.68
C GLU A 673 -43.95 -39.92 -2.81
N ILE A 674 -43.34 -38.92 -3.43
CA ILE A 674 -42.97 -37.69 -2.74
C ILE A 674 -44.16 -36.76 -2.94
N PHE A 675 -44.87 -36.45 -1.85
CA PHE A 675 -45.77 -35.30 -1.80
C PHE A 675 -44.92 -34.03 -1.92
N ILE A 676 -44.51 -33.71 -3.14
CA ILE A 676 -43.77 -32.50 -3.47
C ILE A 676 -44.81 -31.38 -3.57
N ASP A 677 -44.59 -30.28 -2.87
CA ASP A 677 -45.26 -29.01 -3.16
C ASP A 677 -44.66 -28.42 -4.47
N LEU A 678 -44.85 -29.16 -5.57
CA LEU A 678 -44.41 -28.81 -6.92
C LEU A 678 -44.96 -27.44 -7.31
N GLN A 679 -46.11 -27.08 -6.74
CA GLN A 679 -46.74 -25.79 -6.95
C GLN A 679 -45.87 -24.66 -6.38
N SER A 680 -45.42 -24.76 -5.12
CA SER A 680 -44.48 -23.80 -4.53
C SER A 680 -43.17 -23.69 -5.30
N LEU A 681 -42.57 -24.82 -5.71
CA LEU A 681 -41.33 -24.83 -6.50
C LEU A 681 -41.53 -24.15 -7.87
N ILE A 682 -42.65 -24.42 -8.53
CA ILE A 682 -43.00 -23.79 -9.80
C ILE A 682 -43.25 -22.29 -9.61
N GLU A 683 -43.86 -21.86 -8.50
CA GLU A 683 -44.05 -20.45 -8.17
C GLU A 683 -42.72 -19.73 -7.94
N ASP A 684 -41.77 -20.37 -7.25
CA ASP A 684 -40.41 -19.85 -7.05
C ASP A 684 -39.63 -19.76 -8.35
N ILE A 685 -39.68 -20.80 -9.19
CA ILE A 685 -39.13 -20.79 -10.56
C ILE A 685 -39.76 -19.67 -11.38
N THR A 686 -41.08 -19.50 -11.29
CA THR A 686 -41.82 -18.46 -12.00
C THR A 686 -41.39 -17.06 -11.56
N SER A 687 -41.26 -16.84 -10.25
CA SER A 687 -40.81 -15.57 -9.67
C SER A 687 -39.38 -15.23 -10.08
N ALA A 688 -38.47 -16.21 -10.03
CA ALA A 688 -37.09 -16.05 -10.46
C ALA A 688 -36.97 -15.76 -11.96
N ILE A 689 -37.71 -16.48 -12.81
CA ILE A 689 -37.77 -16.22 -14.25
C ILE A 689 -38.31 -14.82 -14.54
N ASN A 690 -39.39 -14.38 -13.86
CA ASN A 690 -39.91 -13.02 -14.04
C ASN A 690 -38.85 -11.95 -13.70
N ASN A 691 -38.04 -12.19 -12.67
CA ASN A 691 -36.97 -11.27 -12.27
C ASN A 691 -35.83 -11.22 -13.28
N ILE A 692 -35.38 -12.36 -13.80
CA ILE A 692 -34.31 -12.44 -14.81
C ILE A 692 -34.76 -11.81 -16.14
N LEU A 693 -36.03 -12.02 -16.51
CA LEU A 693 -36.61 -11.58 -17.78
C LEU A 693 -37.17 -10.16 -17.76
N ARG A 694 -37.14 -9.46 -16.61
CA ARG A 694 -37.65 -8.09 -16.50
C ARG A 694 -36.96 -7.16 -17.50
N GLU A 695 -37.75 -6.33 -18.17
CA GLU A 695 -37.25 -5.28 -19.05
C GLU A 695 -36.48 -4.26 -18.22
N ILE A 696 -35.24 -3.98 -18.63
CA ILE A 696 -34.39 -2.99 -18.00
C ILE A 696 -34.46 -1.73 -18.85
N LYS A 697 -35.20 -0.72 -18.37
CA LYS A 697 -35.29 0.58 -19.04
C LYS A 697 -34.06 1.41 -18.70
N MET A 698 -33.35 1.86 -19.73
CA MET A 698 -32.29 2.85 -19.59
C MET A 698 -32.93 4.24 -19.56
N GLU A 699 -32.96 4.85 -18.38
CA GLU A 699 -33.46 6.22 -18.19
C GLU A 699 -32.29 7.17 -17.90
N ASP A 700 -32.37 8.39 -18.43
CA ASP A 700 -31.37 9.43 -18.17
C ASP A 700 -31.28 9.73 -16.66
N GLN A 701 -30.06 9.70 -16.10
CA GLN A 701 -29.84 9.86 -14.66
C GLN A 701 -30.40 11.17 -14.11
N PHE A 702 -30.27 12.26 -14.89
CA PHE A 702 -30.78 13.55 -14.49
C PHE A 702 -32.31 13.55 -14.42
N LYS A 703 -32.98 12.94 -15.41
CA LYS A 703 -34.45 12.80 -15.39
C LYS A 703 -34.93 12.00 -14.19
N THR A 704 -34.32 10.85 -13.92
CA THR A 704 -34.66 9.99 -12.77
C THR A 704 -34.53 10.75 -11.45
N ARG A 705 -33.43 11.48 -11.26
CA ARG A 705 -33.18 12.25 -10.03
C ARG A 705 -34.13 13.42 -9.87
N MET A 706 -34.40 14.19 -10.93
CA MET A 706 -35.39 15.27 -10.87
C MET A 706 -36.79 14.75 -10.57
N ASN A 707 -37.16 13.58 -11.11
CA ASN A 707 -38.43 12.94 -10.78
C ASN A 707 -38.51 12.54 -9.29
N LEU A 708 -37.40 12.10 -8.69
CA LEU A 708 -37.33 11.83 -7.25
C LEU A 708 -37.44 13.12 -6.42
N VAL A 709 -36.84 14.23 -6.84
CA VAL A 709 -37.01 15.54 -6.20
C VAL A 709 -38.45 16.02 -6.30
N LEU A 710 -39.07 15.91 -7.48
CA LEU A 710 -40.48 16.26 -7.70
C LEU A 710 -41.41 15.44 -6.80
N LYS A 711 -41.08 14.16 -6.58
CA LYS A 711 -41.79 13.25 -5.66
C LYS A 711 -41.41 13.45 -4.19
N ASN A 712 -40.57 14.46 -3.86
CA ASN A 712 -40.01 14.71 -2.53
C ASN A 712 -39.34 13.47 -1.89
N LYS A 713 -38.80 12.56 -2.70
CA LYS A 713 -38.07 11.36 -2.24
C LYS A 713 -36.62 11.65 -1.91
N ILE A 714 -36.03 12.65 -2.56
CA ILE A 714 -34.70 13.19 -2.27
C ILE A 714 -34.80 14.71 -2.25
N LYS A 715 -33.90 15.38 -1.51
CA LYS A 715 -33.79 16.85 -1.57
C LYS A 715 -33.03 17.25 -2.84
N SER A 716 -33.37 18.41 -3.39
CA SER A 716 -32.66 19.00 -4.54
C SER A 716 -31.15 19.08 -4.31
N GLU A 717 -30.79 19.43 -3.09
CA GLU A 717 -29.42 19.68 -2.63
C GLU A 717 -28.57 18.40 -2.56
N ASP A 718 -29.20 17.23 -2.45
CA ASP A 718 -28.49 15.96 -2.32
C ASP A 718 -28.01 15.42 -3.69
N ILE A 719 -28.57 15.92 -4.81
CA ILE A 719 -28.27 15.39 -6.15
C ILE A 719 -26.78 15.47 -6.50
N ALA A 720 -26.14 16.59 -6.22
CA ALA A 720 -24.73 16.79 -6.56
C ALA A 720 -23.79 15.93 -5.72
N LYS A 721 -24.21 15.52 -4.51
CA LYS A 721 -23.50 14.56 -3.66
C LYS A 721 -23.71 13.12 -4.12
N LEU A 722 -24.93 12.80 -4.56
CA LEU A 722 -25.31 11.47 -5.05
C LEU A 722 -24.65 11.13 -6.40
N THR A 723 -24.12 12.14 -7.10
CA THR A 723 -23.42 11.93 -8.37
C THR A 723 -21.94 11.61 -8.13
N SER A 724 -21.63 10.39 -7.67
CA SER A 724 -20.27 9.95 -7.34
C SER A 724 -19.53 9.37 -8.55
N LEU A 725 -18.32 9.86 -8.80
CA LEU A 725 -17.32 9.22 -9.67
C LEU A 725 -16.26 8.58 -8.76
N ARG A 726 -16.46 7.29 -8.44
CA ARG A 726 -15.65 6.54 -7.45
C ARG A 726 -15.65 7.23 -6.07
N GLU A 727 -14.64 8.05 -5.80
CA GLU A 727 -14.33 8.67 -4.50
C GLU A 727 -14.67 10.17 -4.42
N LYS A 728 -14.98 10.82 -5.56
CA LYS A 728 -15.37 12.24 -5.61
C LYS A 728 -16.73 12.43 -6.29
N SER A 729 -17.59 13.23 -5.68
CA SER A 729 -18.86 13.66 -6.25
C SER A 729 -18.71 14.86 -7.20
N HIS A 730 -19.72 15.13 -8.04
CA HIS A 730 -19.75 16.34 -8.86
C HIS A 730 -19.70 17.61 -8.01
N TYR A 731 -20.32 17.56 -6.83
CA TYR A 731 -20.22 18.62 -5.84
C TYR A 731 -18.77 18.87 -5.42
N ASP A 732 -17.99 17.81 -5.22
CA ASP A 732 -16.57 17.93 -4.86
C ASP A 732 -15.77 18.64 -5.94
N VAL A 733 -15.92 18.25 -7.20
CA VAL A 733 -15.20 18.89 -8.32
C VAL A 733 -15.55 20.38 -8.44
N LEU A 734 -16.84 20.70 -8.30
CA LEU A 734 -17.30 22.07 -8.42
C LEU A 734 -16.77 22.98 -7.30
N ARG A 735 -16.75 22.52 -6.03
CA ARG A 735 -16.25 23.36 -4.92
C ARG A 735 -14.75 23.61 -5.04
N GLU A 736 -13.99 22.63 -5.51
CA GLU A 736 -12.56 22.74 -5.79
C GLU A 736 -12.31 23.76 -6.93
N ARG A 737 -13.15 23.73 -7.97
CA ARG A 737 -13.09 24.68 -9.07
C ARG A 737 -13.40 26.11 -8.64
N PHE A 738 -14.44 26.30 -7.82
CA PHE A 738 -14.80 27.61 -7.28
C PHE A 738 -13.64 28.22 -6.50
N PHE A 739 -12.97 27.43 -5.67
CA PHE A 739 -11.74 27.85 -4.99
C PHE A 739 -10.67 28.36 -5.96
N PHE A 740 -10.37 27.60 -7.03
CA PHE A 740 -9.36 28.01 -8.00
C PHE A 740 -9.70 29.27 -8.79
N GLN A 741 -10.98 29.59 -8.98
CA GLN A 741 -11.37 30.85 -9.65
C GLN A 741 -10.89 32.07 -8.85
N TYR A 742 -11.09 32.07 -7.52
CA TYR A 742 -10.58 33.14 -6.66
C TYR A 742 -9.05 33.23 -6.66
N ILE A 743 -8.36 32.09 -6.63
CA ILE A 743 -6.90 32.06 -6.68
C ILE A 743 -6.39 32.72 -7.98
N VAL A 744 -7.02 32.41 -9.11
CA VAL A 744 -6.68 32.99 -10.41
C VAL A 744 -6.96 34.49 -10.46
N GLU A 745 -8.11 34.93 -9.96
CA GLU A 745 -8.47 36.35 -9.90
C GLU A 745 -7.44 37.13 -9.08
N TRP A 746 -7.09 36.64 -7.89
CA TRP A 746 -6.10 37.29 -7.04
C TRP A 746 -4.68 37.26 -7.59
N PHE A 747 -4.31 36.18 -8.28
CA PHE A 747 -3.06 36.10 -9.02
C PHE A 747 -3.00 37.18 -10.12
N TYR A 748 -4.11 37.40 -10.83
CA TYR A 748 -4.20 38.43 -11.86
C TYR A 748 -4.17 39.84 -11.27
N ASP A 749 -4.85 40.08 -10.16
CA ASP A 749 -4.81 41.35 -9.43
C ASP A 749 -3.38 41.72 -9.02
N LEU A 750 -2.59 40.72 -8.56
CA LEU A 750 -1.18 40.91 -8.22
C LEU A 750 -0.37 41.37 -9.45
N TYR A 751 -0.53 40.68 -10.57
CA TYR A 751 0.14 41.05 -11.82
C TYR A 751 -0.24 42.48 -12.27
N MET A 752 -1.52 42.82 -12.30
CA MET A 752 -2.00 44.15 -12.70
C MET A 752 -1.45 45.25 -11.78
N SER A 753 -1.39 44.99 -10.47
CA SER A 753 -0.83 45.94 -9.50
C SER A 753 0.67 46.19 -9.73
N LYS A 754 1.44 45.16 -10.10
CA LYS A 754 2.88 45.31 -10.41
C LYS A 754 3.09 46.05 -11.73
N LYS A 755 2.34 45.68 -12.78
CA LYS A 755 2.40 46.34 -14.08
C LYS A 755 2.11 47.85 -13.99
N LEU A 756 1.11 48.24 -13.19
CA LEU A 756 0.78 49.65 -12.97
C LEU A 756 1.84 50.42 -12.17
N ASN A 757 2.69 49.74 -11.38
CA ASN A 757 3.78 50.37 -10.65
C ASN A 757 5.08 50.48 -11.49
N GLU A 758 5.19 49.70 -12.57
CA GLU A 758 6.31 49.74 -13.52
C GLU A 758 6.06 50.71 -14.69
N MET A 759 4.81 51.09 -14.93
CA MET A 759 4.38 52.17 -15.85
C MET A 759 4.42 53.53 -15.16
#